data_AF-A0A1Q8VP43-F1
#
_entry.id   AF-A0A1Q8VP43-F1
#
_cell.length_a   1.000
_cell.length_b   1.000
_cell.length_c   1.000
_cell.angle_alpha   90.00
_cell.angle_beta   90.00
_cell.angle_gamma   90.00
#
_symmetry.space_group_name_H-M   'P 1'
#
loop_
_entity.id
_entity.type
_entity.pdbx_description
1 polymer ?
#
loop_
_entity_poly.entity_id
_entity_poly.type
_entity_poly.pdbx_seq_one_letter_code
_entity_poly.pdbx_strand_id
1 'polypeptide(L)'
;MSPTSDSTPLIDGLLTKVTDNDPEETKEWHESLDALIADKGAKRARYILLSMLAQARQKNVTVPTEMTTPYINTIDVTNEPYFPGDESAERTYRRWLRWNAAVMVTRAQRPGVGVGGHISSYASTATLYEVGFNHFFRGKDHPGGGDHVFFQGHASPGNYARAFIEGRLNEADLDGFRQEESRPAGGRGLPSYPHPRRMEDFWEYPTVSMGLGPSEAIYQAWFDKYLQGAGIKDTSQQHTWAFLGDGEMDEPESRGMLQLAASQQLDNLTFVINCNLQRLDGPVRGNGKIIQELEAFFKGAGWNVIKVIWGRGWDQLLAADKDHALEHLMMETLDGDYQTFKANDGAYIREHFFGRDPRTAELVKDWTDDEIWALQRGGNDYRKMYAAYKAATEHKGQPTVILAHTVKGYLLGGHFAGRNATHQMKKLALDDLKALRDRLHIPITDEQLEANPKMPPYYRPADDDPSLLYMLDRRRQLGGFIPERRDAGVELELPGDKTYDILKGGSGKQEVASTMAFVRLLKELIKDKGIGRRIVPIVPDESRTFGLESLFPTKKIFNTQGQNYTPVDADMMLSYRESTSGQLMHTGINEAGSVSLFQVAGTSYATHGEPMIPVYIFYSMFGFQRTGDQFWAAGDQLTRGFIIGATAGRTTLTGEGTQHMDGHSPIISATNEAVISYDPAYAYEIRHIVRDALERWYGPDSGRNRDVMYYLTVYNEPIHQPAEPDGVDVEGILRGIHRISTAPDGEGPEVQLLASGVGVPWIEEARRILAEDWGVRAATWSVTSWNELRRQALEVEKANFLAPDAQKQVPYVTQKLSEGTGPFIATSDYDHLIPDQIRAWVPGDYYTLGADGFGFSDTRAAARRHYLIDAQSVVVRALQALVEQGRLDHSVLAQAVARYDLTNVNAGTSGSQGGES
;
A
#
# COMPACT_ATOMS: atom_id res chain seq x y z
N MET A 1 -21.31 45.49 16.25
CA MET A 1 -21.95 44.58 17.22
C MET A 1 -22.64 43.48 16.43
N SER A 2 -22.04 42.30 16.37
CA SER A 2 -22.70 41.11 15.81
C SER A 2 -23.49 40.43 16.94
N PRO A 3 -24.71 39.90 16.70
CA PRO A 3 -25.50 39.26 17.75
C PRO A 3 -25.04 37.80 17.89
N THR A 4 -24.06 37.53 18.73
CA THR A 4 -23.79 36.16 19.19
C THR A 4 -24.82 35.83 20.26
N SER A 5 -25.75 34.92 19.95
CA SER A 5 -26.75 34.46 20.91
C SER A 5 -26.07 33.68 22.04
N ASP A 6 -26.47 33.95 23.29
CA ASP A 6 -26.04 33.29 24.53
C ASP A 6 -26.28 31.75 24.57
N SER A 7 -26.84 31.16 23.51
CA SER A 7 -27.24 29.75 23.44
C SER A 7 -26.32 28.84 22.59
N THR A 8 -25.17 29.32 22.12
CA THR A 8 -24.24 28.46 21.36
C THR A 8 -23.21 27.87 22.31
N PRO A 9 -23.09 26.52 22.45
CA PRO A 9 -22.00 25.94 23.23
C PRO A 9 -20.66 26.43 22.67
N LEU A 10 -19.64 26.58 23.54
CA LEU A 10 -18.25 26.81 23.18
C LEU A 10 -17.74 25.64 22.32
N ILE A 11 -18.05 25.67 21.02
CA ILE A 11 -17.61 24.69 20.05
C ILE A 11 -16.23 25.16 19.57
N ASP A 12 -15.20 24.41 19.98
CA ASP A 12 -13.80 24.46 19.52
C ASP A 12 -12.85 25.49 20.18
N GLY A 13 -13.21 26.09 21.31
CA GLY A 13 -12.28 26.90 22.11
C GLY A 13 -11.97 28.31 21.57
N LEU A 14 -12.56 28.71 20.43
CA LEU A 14 -12.34 30.03 19.83
C LEU A 14 -12.92 31.17 20.66
N LEU A 15 -12.05 32.03 21.20
CA LEU A 15 -12.40 33.20 22.03
C LEU A 15 -13.36 34.17 21.31
N THR A 16 -13.26 34.28 19.98
CA THR A 16 -14.11 35.17 19.15
C THR A 16 -15.60 34.84 19.20
N LYS A 17 -15.98 33.65 19.69
CA LYS A 17 -17.38 33.23 19.88
C LYS A 17 -17.91 33.53 21.29
N VAL A 18 -17.10 34.08 22.18
CA VAL A 18 -17.46 34.40 23.57
C VAL A 18 -17.51 35.91 23.75
N THR A 19 -18.62 36.42 24.26
CA THR A 19 -18.75 37.85 24.60
C THR A 19 -17.90 38.16 25.82
N ASP A 20 -16.91 39.04 25.68
CA ASP A 20 -16.13 39.54 26.80
C ASP A 20 -16.98 40.50 27.64
N ASN A 21 -17.27 40.09 28.88
CA ASN A 21 -18.12 40.84 29.80
C ASN A 21 -17.34 41.84 30.67
N ASP A 22 -16.00 41.78 30.68
CA ASP A 22 -15.12 42.75 31.34
C ASP A 22 -13.79 42.93 30.55
N PRO A 23 -13.79 43.75 29.50
CA PRO A 23 -12.61 43.97 28.66
C PRO A 23 -11.43 44.62 29.38
N GLU A 24 -11.66 45.34 30.49
CA GLU A 24 -10.59 45.95 31.28
C GLU A 24 -9.83 44.87 32.06
N GLU A 25 -10.54 43.94 32.71
CA GLU A 25 -9.93 42.79 33.38
C GLU A 25 -9.15 41.91 32.38
N THR A 26 -9.75 41.58 31.23
CA THR A 26 -9.11 40.79 30.19
C THR A 26 -7.81 41.44 29.70
N LYS A 27 -7.80 42.77 29.56
CA LYS A 27 -6.61 43.53 29.17
C LYS A 27 -5.50 43.44 30.23
N GLU A 28 -5.81 43.52 31.53
CA GLU A 28 -4.81 43.37 32.60
C GLU A 28 -4.11 41.99 32.56
N TRP A 29 -4.88 40.93 32.27
CA TRP A 29 -4.32 39.58 32.09
C TRP A 29 -3.40 39.49 30.87
N HIS A 30 -3.77 40.10 29.74
CA HIS A 30 -2.92 40.19 28.55
C HIS A 30 -1.63 40.96 28.83
N GLU A 31 -1.71 42.14 29.45
CA GLU A 31 -0.54 42.94 29.81
C GLU A 31 0.40 42.17 30.77
N SER A 32 -0.17 41.39 31.69
CA SER A 32 0.60 40.52 32.60
C SER A 32 1.33 39.40 31.84
N LEU A 33 0.68 38.80 30.84
CA LEU A 33 1.30 37.77 29.99
C LEU A 33 2.40 38.37 29.12
N ASP A 34 2.17 39.53 28.50
CA ASP A 34 3.14 40.24 27.66
C ASP A 34 4.38 40.64 28.46
N ALA A 35 4.18 41.19 29.67
CA ALA A 35 5.27 41.52 30.58
C ALA A 35 6.07 40.27 30.97
N LEU A 36 5.40 39.13 31.20
CA LEU A 36 6.07 37.86 31.50
C LEU A 36 6.89 37.33 30.32
N ILE A 37 6.35 37.43 29.09
CA ILE A 37 7.06 37.02 27.88
C ILE A 37 8.28 37.92 27.66
N ALA A 38 8.13 39.23 27.84
CA ALA A 38 9.22 40.19 27.68
C ALA A 38 10.35 39.99 28.71
N ASP A 39 10.02 39.72 29.98
CA ASP A 39 11.00 39.58 31.07
C ASP A 39 11.58 38.16 31.21
N LYS A 40 10.77 37.12 31.04
CA LYS A 40 11.14 35.70 31.32
C LYS A 40 11.07 34.78 30.10
N GLY A 41 10.58 35.25 28.96
CA GLY A 41 10.53 34.50 27.70
C GLY A 41 9.38 33.50 27.59
N ALA A 42 9.12 33.07 26.35
CA ALA A 42 7.99 32.20 25.98
C ALA A 42 7.94 30.86 26.74
N LYS A 43 9.10 30.26 27.07
CA LYS A 43 9.14 28.99 27.84
C LYS A 43 8.50 29.12 29.21
N ARG A 44 8.72 30.25 29.91
CA ARG A 44 8.14 30.50 31.23
C ARG A 44 6.65 30.84 31.13
N ALA A 45 6.28 31.68 30.16
CA ALA A 45 4.87 31.99 29.88
C ALA A 45 4.05 30.72 29.62
N ARG A 46 4.56 29.80 28.79
CA ARG A 46 3.95 28.49 28.54
C ARG A 46 3.72 27.69 29.83
N TYR A 47 4.72 27.63 30.72
CA TYR A 47 4.57 26.93 32.00
C TYR A 47 3.45 27.53 32.86
N ILE A 48 3.37 28.87 32.95
CA ILE A 48 2.31 29.55 33.72
C ILE A 48 0.93 29.25 33.14
N LEU A 49 0.75 29.37 31.82
CA LEU A 49 -0.52 29.06 31.16
C LEU A 49 -0.96 27.60 31.40
N LEU A 50 -0.03 26.64 31.26
CA LEU A 50 -0.30 25.23 31.55
C LEU A 50 -0.64 24.99 33.03
N SER A 51 0.03 25.69 33.95
CA SER A 51 -0.25 25.62 35.38
C SER A 51 -1.64 26.17 35.71
N MET A 52 -2.01 27.31 35.12
CA MET A 52 -3.35 27.90 35.27
C MET A 52 -4.43 26.98 34.70
N LEU A 53 -4.21 26.38 33.53
CA LEU A 53 -5.13 25.38 32.95
C LEU A 53 -5.27 24.14 33.84
N ALA A 54 -4.18 23.63 34.40
CA ALA A 54 -4.22 22.51 35.33
C ALA A 54 -5.03 22.85 36.59
N GLN A 55 -4.83 24.05 37.14
CA GLN A 55 -5.61 24.56 38.27
C GLN A 55 -7.10 24.73 37.92
N ALA A 56 -7.41 25.28 36.74
CA ALA A 56 -8.77 25.44 36.23
C ALA A 56 -9.50 24.09 36.13
N ARG A 57 -8.83 23.05 35.60
CA ARG A 57 -9.36 21.68 35.54
C ARG A 57 -9.64 21.09 36.92
N GLN A 58 -8.76 21.29 37.90
CA GLN A 58 -9.00 20.85 39.28
C GLN A 58 -10.22 21.54 39.92
N LYS A 59 -10.58 22.73 39.43
CA LYS A 59 -11.74 23.50 39.86
C LYS A 59 -12.97 23.27 38.97
N ASN A 60 -12.95 22.27 38.09
CA ASN A 60 -14.03 21.94 37.14
C ASN A 60 -14.39 23.10 36.18
N VAL A 61 -13.43 23.97 35.86
CA VAL A 61 -13.57 24.94 34.77
C VAL A 61 -13.20 24.23 33.47
N THR A 62 -14.19 23.97 32.63
CA THR A 62 -13.99 23.30 31.33
C THR A 62 -13.52 24.30 30.28
N VAL A 63 -12.23 24.25 29.94
CA VAL A 63 -11.67 24.96 28.78
C VAL A 63 -11.56 23.95 27.62
N PRO A 64 -12.23 24.16 26.48
CA PRO A 64 -12.10 23.28 25.32
C PRO A 64 -10.65 23.22 24.82
N THR A 65 -10.21 22.06 24.34
CA THR A 65 -8.92 21.96 23.65
C THR A 65 -9.04 22.58 22.27
N GLU A 66 -8.24 23.59 21.96
CA GLU A 66 -8.14 24.15 20.61
C GLU A 66 -7.45 23.16 19.68
N MET A 67 -8.24 22.41 18.90
CA MET A 67 -7.73 21.47 17.91
C MET A 67 -7.49 22.13 16.55
N THR A 68 -7.93 23.37 16.36
CA THR A 68 -7.72 24.16 15.14
C THR A 68 -7.11 25.51 15.48
N THR A 69 -6.43 26.12 14.51
CA THR A 69 -5.87 27.49 14.64
C THR A 69 -6.51 28.41 13.59
N PRO A 70 -6.32 29.74 13.67
CA PRO A 70 -6.82 30.66 12.67
C PRO A 70 -6.52 30.25 11.23
N TYR A 71 -7.38 30.60 10.28
CA TYR A 71 -7.30 30.18 8.86
C TYR A 71 -6.26 30.99 8.07
N ILE A 72 -5.04 31.02 8.60
CA ILE A 72 -3.85 31.70 8.08
C ILE A 72 -2.64 30.74 8.09
N ASN A 73 -1.49 31.22 7.62
CA ASN A 73 -0.26 30.43 7.60
C ASN A 73 0.21 30.10 9.02
N THR A 74 0.70 28.88 9.24
CA THR A 74 1.30 28.48 10.54
C THR A 74 2.62 29.22 10.81
N ILE A 75 3.40 29.50 9.76
CA ILE A 75 4.67 30.23 9.86
C ILE A 75 4.36 31.70 9.57
N ASP A 76 4.57 32.55 10.58
CA ASP A 76 4.45 34.00 10.44
C ASP A 76 5.55 34.58 9.53
N VAL A 77 5.24 35.67 8.84
CA VAL A 77 6.13 36.35 7.89
C VAL A 77 7.48 36.73 8.53
N THR A 78 7.48 37.13 9.81
CA THR A 78 8.71 37.49 10.53
C THR A 78 9.61 36.30 10.82
N ASN A 79 9.06 35.08 10.77
CA ASN A 79 9.77 33.82 10.97
C ASN A 79 10.07 33.08 9.66
N GLU A 80 9.71 33.66 8.50
CA GLU A 80 9.97 33.02 7.21
C GLU A 80 11.47 33.02 6.88
N PRO A 81 12.04 31.85 6.53
CA PRO A 81 13.42 31.78 6.10
C PRO A 81 13.60 32.44 4.74
N TYR A 82 14.82 32.92 4.49
CA TYR A 82 15.23 33.35 3.15
C TYR A 82 15.10 32.19 2.14
N PHE A 83 14.53 32.47 0.97
CA PHE A 83 14.41 31.49 -0.11
C PHE A 83 15.73 31.37 -0.89
N PRO A 84 16.36 30.18 -0.94
CA PRO A 84 17.73 30.04 -1.45
C PRO A 84 17.84 29.95 -2.97
N GLY A 85 16.74 29.76 -3.70
CA GLY A 85 16.74 29.51 -5.15
C GLY A 85 16.75 30.76 -6.03
N ASP A 86 17.10 30.59 -7.31
CA ASP A 86 16.88 31.61 -8.35
C ASP A 86 15.43 31.51 -8.83
N GLU A 87 14.60 32.30 -8.18
CA GLU A 87 13.17 32.39 -8.46
C GLU A 87 12.82 32.63 -9.94
N SER A 88 13.65 33.35 -10.69
CA SER A 88 13.41 33.63 -12.11
C SER A 88 13.59 32.35 -12.95
N ALA A 89 14.70 31.65 -12.74
CA ALA A 89 14.96 30.36 -13.36
C ALA A 89 13.88 29.35 -12.99
N GLU A 90 13.49 29.27 -11.70
CA GLU A 90 12.49 28.30 -11.24
C GLU A 90 11.09 28.56 -11.79
N ARG A 91 10.70 29.82 -11.92
CA ARG A 91 9.45 30.19 -12.60
C ARG A 91 9.48 29.82 -14.08
N THR A 92 10.64 29.94 -14.72
CA THR A 92 10.83 29.72 -16.15
C THR A 92 10.61 28.26 -16.51
N TYR A 93 11.36 27.32 -15.93
CA TYR A 93 11.15 25.91 -16.30
C TYR A 93 9.81 25.36 -15.84
N ARG A 94 9.23 25.84 -14.73
CA ARG A 94 7.88 25.42 -14.33
C ARG A 94 6.82 25.76 -15.38
N ARG A 95 7.02 26.84 -16.17
CA ARG A 95 6.17 27.14 -17.33
C ARG A 95 6.31 26.06 -18.41
N TRP A 96 7.54 25.65 -18.72
CA TRP A 96 7.82 24.57 -19.67
C TRP A 96 7.19 23.25 -19.24
N LEU A 97 7.33 22.88 -17.96
CA LEU A 97 6.75 21.66 -17.41
C LEU A 97 5.22 21.64 -17.51
N ARG A 98 4.56 22.76 -17.17
CA ARG A 98 3.10 22.91 -17.29
C ARG A 98 2.64 22.77 -18.74
N TRP A 99 3.37 23.39 -19.67
CA TRP A 99 3.09 23.27 -21.10
C TRP A 99 3.20 21.82 -21.57
N ASN A 100 4.34 21.17 -21.33
CA ASN A 100 4.59 19.82 -21.79
C ASN A 100 3.63 18.79 -21.17
N ALA A 101 3.31 18.91 -19.89
CA ALA A 101 2.32 18.05 -19.24
C ALA A 101 0.93 18.19 -19.88
N ALA A 102 0.49 19.42 -20.18
CA ALA A 102 -0.81 19.67 -20.80
C ALA A 102 -0.85 19.24 -22.27
N VAL A 103 0.23 19.48 -23.02
CA VAL A 103 0.39 19.04 -24.41
C VAL A 103 0.40 17.52 -24.49
N MET A 104 1.12 16.82 -23.61
CA MET A 104 1.19 15.36 -23.62
C MET A 104 -0.20 14.72 -23.49
N VAL A 105 -0.98 15.18 -22.52
CA VAL A 105 -2.36 14.70 -22.32
C VAL A 105 -3.26 15.06 -23.51
N THR A 106 -3.11 16.25 -24.08
CA THR A 106 -3.86 16.69 -25.27
C THR A 106 -3.53 15.83 -26.49
N ARG A 107 -2.25 15.55 -26.76
CA ARG A 107 -1.79 14.65 -27.82
C ARG A 107 -2.33 13.24 -27.64
N ALA A 108 -2.45 12.76 -26.41
CA ALA A 108 -3.04 11.45 -26.11
C ALA A 108 -4.55 11.36 -26.45
N GLN A 109 -5.23 12.48 -26.70
CA GLN A 109 -6.63 12.51 -27.17
C GLN A 109 -6.79 12.58 -28.69
N ARG A 110 -5.69 12.47 -29.46
CA ARG A 110 -5.74 12.49 -30.92
C ARG A 110 -6.58 11.31 -31.47
N PRO A 111 -7.20 11.46 -32.65
CA PRO A 111 -7.94 10.38 -33.31
C PRO A 111 -7.12 9.10 -33.42
N GLY A 112 -7.75 7.96 -33.12
CA GLY A 112 -7.08 6.65 -33.11
C GLY A 112 -6.41 6.28 -31.79
N VAL A 113 -6.29 7.21 -30.82
CA VAL A 113 -5.67 6.96 -29.51
C VAL A 113 -6.69 7.13 -28.37
N GLY A 114 -7.06 8.37 -28.01
CA GLY A 114 -8.17 8.63 -27.06
C GLY A 114 -8.03 8.02 -25.66
N VAL A 115 -6.81 7.86 -25.13
CA VAL A 115 -6.50 7.10 -23.90
C VAL A 115 -6.71 7.87 -22.58
N GLY A 116 -7.27 9.07 -22.65
CA GLY A 116 -7.47 9.95 -21.50
C GLY A 116 -6.17 10.51 -20.89
N GLY A 117 -6.25 11.01 -19.66
CA GLY A 117 -5.14 11.71 -18.98
C GLY A 117 -5.64 12.91 -18.18
N HIS A 118 -4.80 13.47 -17.30
CA HIS A 118 -5.20 14.50 -16.33
C HIS A 118 -4.34 15.75 -16.49
N ILE A 119 -4.93 16.87 -16.91
CA ILE A 119 -4.19 18.14 -17.04
C ILE A 119 -4.17 18.90 -15.70
N SER A 120 -5.30 18.90 -15.01
CA SER A 120 -5.57 19.78 -13.86
C SER A 120 -4.87 19.39 -12.57
N SER A 121 -4.55 18.10 -12.39
CA SER A 121 -3.94 17.57 -11.14
C SER A 121 -2.53 18.11 -10.97
N TYR A 122 -1.65 17.87 -11.95
CA TYR A 122 -0.27 18.39 -11.92
C TYR A 122 -0.24 19.91 -11.86
N ALA A 123 -1.16 20.60 -12.55
CA ALA A 123 -1.23 22.06 -12.49
C ALA A 123 -1.38 22.61 -11.05
N SER A 124 -2.08 21.88 -10.17
CA SER A 124 -2.23 22.25 -8.76
C SER A 124 -1.03 21.88 -7.88
N THR A 125 -0.29 20.82 -8.22
CA THR A 125 0.85 20.32 -7.42
C THR A 125 2.20 20.80 -7.90
N ALA A 126 2.31 21.42 -9.09
CA ALA A 126 3.61 21.75 -9.67
C ALA A 126 4.47 22.64 -8.76
N THR A 127 3.90 23.61 -8.03
CA THR A 127 4.71 24.39 -7.07
C THR A 127 5.21 23.52 -5.91
N LEU A 128 4.37 22.62 -5.40
CA LEU A 128 4.71 21.71 -4.30
C LEU A 128 5.86 20.77 -4.70
N TYR A 129 5.82 20.23 -5.92
CA TYR A 129 6.85 19.35 -6.44
C TYR A 129 8.14 20.09 -6.74
N GLU A 130 8.07 21.22 -7.45
CA GLU A 130 9.27 21.92 -7.91
C GLU A 130 10.10 22.44 -6.73
N VAL A 131 9.48 23.00 -5.68
CA VAL A 131 10.22 23.38 -4.46
C VAL A 131 10.94 22.17 -3.85
N GLY A 132 10.29 21.01 -3.84
CA GLY A 132 10.88 19.75 -3.38
C GLY A 132 12.05 19.29 -4.26
N PHE A 133 11.86 19.21 -5.58
CA PHE A 133 12.89 18.83 -6.55
C PHE A 133 14.13 19.71 -6.49
N ASN A 134 13.95 21.01 -6.23
CA ASN A 134 15.04 21.97 -6.26
C ASN A 134 15.79 22.04 -4.94
N HIS A 135 15.15 21.81 -3.79
CA HIS A 135 15.76 22.13 -2.50
C HIS A 135 15.77 21.01 -1.48
N PHE A 136 15.00 19.93 -1.66
CA PHE A 136 14.80 18.92 -0.62
C PHE A 136 15.06 17.50 -1.10
N PHE A 137 14.42 17.07 -2.19
CA PHE A 137 14.39 15.66 -2.56
C PHE A 137 15.76 15.14 -3.00
N ARG A 138 16.33 14.26 -2.20
CA ARG A 138 17.61 13.61 -2.48
C ARG A 138 17.43 12.46 -3.48
N GLY A 139 18.26 12.44 -4.52
CA GLY A 139 18.39 11.30 -5.42
C GLY A 139 19.27 10.19 -4.84
N LYS A 140 19.30 9.04 -5.51
CA LYS A 140 19.96 7.81 -5.03
C LYS A 140 21.48 7.96 -4.84
N ASP A 141 22.12 8.91 -5.52
CA ASP A 141 23.58 9.16 -5.43
C ASP A 141 23.95 10.17 -4.34
N HIS A 142 22.98 10.70 -3.58
CA HIS A 142 23.28 11.58 -2.45
C HIS A 142 24.03 10.79 -1.35
N PRO A 143 25.09 11.34 -0.71
CA PRO A 143 25.87 10.61 0.30
C PRO A 143 25.06 10.11 1.50
N GLY A 144 23.97 10.80 1.84
CA GLY A 144 23.02 10.42 2.89
C GLY A 144 21.91 9.43 2.45
N GLY A 145 21.97 8.91 1.22
CA GLY A 145 20.90 8.13 0.60
C GLY A 145 19.82 8.99 -0.06
N GLY A 146 19.03 8.37 -0.93
CA GLY A 146 17.90 9.00 -1.61
C GLY A 146 16.64 9.07 -0.74
N ASP A 147 15.84 10.10 -0.96
CA ASP A 147 14.54 10.26 -0.31
C ASP A 147 13.47 9.38 -0.97
N HIS A 148 12.42 9.07 -0.23
CA HIS A 148 11.29 8.26 -0.71
C HIS A 148 10.14 9.19 -1.08
N VAL A 149 9.89 9.41 -2.37
CA VAL A 149 8.88 10.39 -2.83
C VAL A 149 7.68 9.71 -3.47
N PHE A 150 6.58 9.65 -2.73
CA PHE A 150 5.31 9.11 -3.16
C PHE A 150 4.54 10.18 -3.93
N PHE A 151 4.79 10.26 -5.23
CA PHE A 151 4.09 11.18 -6.13
C PHE A 151 2.61 10.81 -6.25
N GLN A 152 1.73 11.81 -6.31
CA GLN A 152 0.30 11.58 -6.55
C GLN A 152 0.09 10.99 -7.95
N GLY A 153 -0.60 9.85 -8.06
CA GLY A 153 -0.69 9.09 -9.30
C GLY A 153 -1.14 9.91 -10.51
N HIS A 154 -2.25 10.64 -10.38
CA HIS A 154 -2.81 11.48 -11.46
C HIS A 154 -1.95 12.69 -11.85
N ALA A 155 -0.89 13.01 -11.10
CA ALA A 155 0.07 14.06 -11.43
C ALA A 155 1.29 13.53 -12.22
N SER A 156 1.29 12.24 -12.62
CA SER A 156 2.34 11.62 -13.45
C SER A 156 2.75 12.43 -14.69
N PRO A 157 1.86 13.18 -15.41
CA PRO A 157 2.29 13.96 -16.56
C PRO A 157 3.35 15.01 -16.26
N GLY A 158 3.37 15.55 -15.04
CA GLY A 158 4.39 16.50 -14.62
C GLY A 158 5.77 15.88 -14.47
N ASN A 159 5.84 14.68 -13.90
CA ASN A 159 7.10 13.94 -13.74
C ASN A 159 7.68 13.51 -15.09
N TYR A 160 6.82 13.10 -16.04
CA TYR A 160 7.25 12.83 -17.41
C TYR A 160 7.70 14.09 -18.15
N ALA A 161 6.96 15.19 -18.02
CA ALA A 161 7.36 16.48 -18.59
C ALA A 161 8.72 16.94 -18.04
N ARG A 162 8.98 16.72 -16.74
CA ARG A 162 10.26 17.02 -16.12
C ARG A 162 11.37 16.12 -16.65
N ALA A 163 11.15 14.80 -16.68
CA ALA A 163 12.10 13.84 -17.22
C ALA A 163 12.45 14.13 -18.70
N PHE A 164 11.51 14.63 -19.50
CA PHE A 164 11.77 15.08 -20.87
C PHE A 164 12.68 16.32 -20.94
N ILE A 165 12.44 17.33 -20.09
CA ILE A 165 13.31 18.52 -19.98
C ILE A 165 14.70 18.14 -19.45
N GLU A 166 14.78 17.19 -18.51
CA GLU A 166 16.04 16.63 -17.97
C GLU A 166 16.78 15.74 -19.00
N GLY A 167 16.16 15.43 -20.14
CA GLY A 167 16.73 14.58 -21.19
C GLY A 167 16.71 13.08 -20.90
N ARG A 168 15.93 12.63 -19.90
CA ARG A 168 15.72 11.22 -19.57
C ARG A 168 14.64 10.55 -20.43
N LEU A 169 13.74 11.35 -20.99
CA LEU A 169 12.72 10.91 -21.95
C LEU A 169 12.82 11.73 -23.23
N ASN A 170 12.40 11.15 -24.34
CA ASN A 170 12.30 11.80 -25.65
C ASN A 170 10.83 12.06 -26.04
N GLU A 171 10.62 12.76 -27.16
CA GLU A 171 9.26 13.10 -27.64
C GLU A 171 8.43 11.87 -28.02
N ALA A 172 9.04 10.83 -28.60
CA ALA A 172 8.34 9.59 -28.94
C ALA A 172 7.88 8.83 -27.68
N ASP A 173 8.64 8.91 -26.58
CA ASP A 173 8.21 8.39 -25.27
C ASP A 173 6.93 9.10 -24.80
N LEU A 174 6.93 10.45 -24.82
CA LEU A 174 5.76 11.23 -24.39
C LEU A 174 4.53 10.97 -25.27
N ASP A 175 4.72 10.79 -26.58
CA ASP A 175 3.63 10.41 -27.50
C ASP A 175 3.09 8.98 -27.27
N GLY A 176 3.87 8.15 -26.56
CA GLY A 176 3.53 6.84 -26.03
C GLY A 176 2.84 6.87 -24.65
N PHE A 177 2.49 8.05 -24.11
CA PHE A 177 1.73 8.15 -22.87
C PHE A 177 0.43 7.33 -22.92
N ARG A 178 0.30 6.40 -21.97
CA ARG A 178 -0.78 5.40 -21.82
C ARG A 178 -0.91 4.42 -23.00
N GLN A 179 0.14 4.28 -23.80
CA GLN A 179 0.22 3.30 -24.88
C GLN A 179 1.44 2.42 -24.65
N GLU A 180 1.32 1.45 -23.75
CA GLU A 180 2.47 0.64 -23.33
C GLU A 180 2.82 -0.47 -24.31
N GLU A 181 1.79 -1.14 -24.83
CA GLU A 181 1.90 -2.22 -25.81
C GLU A 181 1.87 -1.69 -27.26
N SER A 182 0.99 -0.72 -27.54
CA SER A 182 0.78 -0.16 -28.89
C SER A 182 1.68 1.04 -29.22
N ARG A 183 2.70 1.30 -28.39
CA ARG A 183 3.53 2.51 -28.41
C ARG A 183 4.03 2.93 -29.81
N PRO A 184 4.24 4.24 -30.03
CA PRO A 184 4.89 4.72 -31.25
C PRO A 184 6.30 4.15 -31.45
N ALA A 185 6.72 4.00 -32.71
CA ALA A 185 8.08 3.59 -33.03
C ALA A 185 9.11 4.60 -32.49
N GLY A 186 10.20 4.11 -31.91
CA GLY A 186 11.27 4.94 -31.34
C GLY A 186 10.98 5.50 -29.94
N GLY A 187 9.78 5.31 -29.39
CA GLY A 187 9.44 5.66 -28.02
C GLY A 187 9.25 4.42 -27.15
N ARG A 188 9.54 4.56 -25.85
CA ARG A 188 9.03 3.63 -24.83
C ARG A 188 7.57 3.97 -24.53
N GLY A 189 6.78 2.97 -24.23
CA GLY A 189 5.43 3.19 -23.72
C GLY A 189 5.52 3.73 -22.30
N LEU A 190 4.75 4.76 -21.96
CA LEU A 190 4.73 5.32 -20.61
C LEU A 190 3.44 4.90 -19.90
N PRO A 191 3.54 4.27 -18.70
CA PRO A 191 2.36 3.91 -17.95
C PRO A 191 1.55 5.16 -17.56
N SER A 192 0.28 4.94 -17.27
CA SER A 192 -0.63 6.03 -16.92
C SER A 192 -0.27 6.70 -15.60
N TYR A 193 0.27 5.93 -14.65
CA TYR A 193 0.56 6.31 -13.27
C TYR A 193 1.88 5.66 -12.80
N PRO A 194 2.32 5.91 -11.55
CA PRO A 194 3.48 5.25 -10.98
C PRO A 194 3.29 3.74 -10.86
N HIS A 195 3.75 2.99 -11.87
CA HIS A 195 3.69 1.53 -11.93
C HIS A 195 5.11 1.00 -12.13
N PRO A 196 5.85 0.64 -11.06
CA PRO A 196 7.22 0.13 -11.16
C PRO A 196 7.30 -1.10 -12.08
N ARG A 197 6.34 -2.03 -12.01
CA ARG A 197 6.27 -3.21 -12.89
C ARG A 197 6.15 -2.87 -14.38
N ARG A 198 5.73 -1.65 -14.71
CA ARG A 198 5.57 -1.18 -16.09
C ARG A 198 6.68 -0.25 -16.55
N MET A 199 7.50 0.26 -15.61
CA MET A 199 8.62 1.16 -15.89
C MET A 199 9.69 1.02 -14.79
N GLU A 200 10.36 -0.13 -14.79
CA GLU A 200 11.18 -0.65 -13.68
C GLU A 200 12.41 0.18 -13.31
N ASP A 201 12.80 1.10 -14.20
CA ASP A 201 13.94 2.03 -14.07
C ASP A 201 13.51 3.46 -13.67
N PHE A 202 12.20 3.72 -13.54
CA PHE A 202 11.67 5.07 -13.34
C PHE A 202 10.82 5.19 -12.09
N TRP A 203 9.70 4.45 -11.99
CA TRP A 203 8.78 4.59 -10.87
C TRP A 203 9.17 3.70 -9.68
N GLU A 204 8.94 4.21 -8.47
CA GLU A 204 9.32 3.53 -7.22
C GLU A 204 8.12 3.09 -6.36
N TYR A 205 7.03 3.87 -6.33
CA TYR A 205 5.91 3.68 -5.40
C TYR A 205 4.56 3.76 -6.13
N PRO A 206 3.72 2.71 -6.11
CA PRO A 206 2.35 2.76 -6.63
C PRO A 206 1.40 3.54 -5.74
N THR A 207 0.79 4.61 -6.27
CA THR A 207 0.02 5.57 -5.45
C THR A 207 -1.35 5.94 -6.03
N VAL A 208 -1.75 5.36 -7.16
CA VAL A 208 -3.00 5.76 -7.81
C VAL A 208 -4.24 5.11 -7.18
N SER A 209 -4.09 3.94 -6.53
CA SER A 209 -5.11 3.48 -5.59
C SER A 209 -4.99 4.32 -4.32
N MET A 210 -5.90 5.30 -4.22
CA MET A 210 -5.87 6.31 -3.17
C MET A 210 -5.97 5.65 -1.78
N GLY A 211 -5.28 6.20 -0.80
CA GLY A 211 -5.22 5.63 0.56
C GLY A 211 -4.10 4.60 0.78
N LEU A 212 -3.63 3.92 -0.25
CA LEU A 212 -2.50 2.97 -0.10
C LEU A 212 -1.15 3.70 0.07
N GLY A 213 -0.92 4.75 -0.72
CA GLY A 213 0.28 5.59 -0.65
C GLY A 213 0.58 6.17 0.75
N PRO A 214 -0.38 6.79 1.46
CA PRO A 214 -0.14 7.29 2.81
C PRO A 214 0.16 6.16 3.82
N SER A 215 -0.53 5.01 3.74
CA SER A 215 -0.21 3.86 4.59
C SER A 215 1.23 3.38 4.32
N GLU A 216 1.60 3.13 3.07
CA GLU A 216 2.95 2.70 2.70
C GLU A 216 4.02 3.70 3.15
N ALA A 217 3.79 5.01 3.00
CA ALA A 217 4.72 6.04 3.43
C ALA A 217 4.99 6.05 4.95
N ILE A 218 3.97 5.79 5.78
CA ILE A 218 4.16 5.64 7.24
C ILE A 218 5.08 4.46 7.53
N TYR A 219 4.83 3.32 6.89
CA TYR A 219 5.64 2.11 7.10
C TYR A 219 7.04 2.23 6.48
N GLN A 220 7.21 2.97 5.38
CA GLN A 220 8.50 3.29 4.77
C GLN A 220 9.37 4.10 5.74
N ALA A 221 8.81 5.15 6.35
CA ALA A 221 9.51 5.95 7.34
C ALA A 221 9.86 5.15 8.61
N TRP A 222 8.96 4.26 9.06
CA TRP A 222 9.23 3.36 10.19
C TRP A 222 10.32 2.33 9.85
N PHE A 223 10.33 1.83 8.62
CA PHE A 223 11.31 0.86 8.17
C PHE A 223 12.71 1.47 7.99
N ASP A 224 12.82 2.75 7.62
CA ASP A 224 14.10 3.47 7.68
C ASP A 224 14.68 3.40 9.10
N LYS A 225 13.87 3.68 10.14
CA LYS A 225 14.30 3.59 11.54
C LYS A 225 14.64 2.14 11.93
N TYR A 226 13.92 1.15 11.39
CA TYR A 226 14.23 -0.27 11.57
C TYR A 226 15.61 -0.63 11.02
N LEU A 227 15.92 -0.25 9.78
CA LEU A 227 17.23 -0.52 9.16
C LEU A 227 18.37 0.13 9.94
N GLN A 228 18.17 1.37 10.42
CA GLN A 228 19.14 2.07 11.26
C GLN A 228 19.33 1.37 12.61
N GLY A 229 18.24 1.09 13.31
CA GLY A 229 18.24 0.45 14.62
C GLY A 229 18.81 -0.98 14.60
N ALA A 230 18.53 -1.72 13.53
CA ALA A 230 19.12 -3.02 13.26
C ALA A 230 20.59 -2.94 12.84
N GLY A 231 21.14 -1.75 12.53
CA GLY A 231 22.51 -1.57 12.06
C GLY A 231 22.76 -2.23 10.71
N ILE A 232 21.77 -2.18 9.80
CA ILE A 232 21.85 -2.69 8.43
C ILE A 232 22.28 -1.57 7.48
N LYS A 233 21.65 -0.39 7.60
CA LYS A 233 21.95 0.79 6.78
C LYS A 233 21.75 2.05 7.60
N ASP A 234 22.63 3.04 7.42
CA ASP A 234 22.39 4.39 7.92
C ASP A 234 21.37 5.11 7.02
N THR A 235 20.17 5.30 7.55
CA THR A 235 19.04 5.97 6.91
C THR A 235 18.75 7.34 7.55
N SER A 236 19.62 7.83 8.44
CA SER A 236 19.36 9.03 9.26
C SER A 236 19.16 10.33 8.46
N GLN A 237 19.61 10.34 7.20
CA GLN A 237 19.43 11.45 6.27
C GLN A 237 18.41 11.14 5.15
N GLN A 238 17.74 9.99 5.17
CA GLN A 238 16.65 9.71 4.23
C GLN A 238 15.33 10.26 4.78
N HIS A 239 14.51 10.82 3.92
CA HIS A 239 13.21 11.38 4.28
C HIS A 239 12.10 10.81 3.39
N THR A 240 10.96 10.49 3.99
CA THR A 240 9.77 10.02 3.29
C THR A 240 8.79 11.18 3.06
N TRP A 241 8.39 11.38 1.80
CA TRP A 241 7.48 12.42 1.36
C TRP A 241 6.23 11.81 0.71
N ALA A 242 5.07 12.03 1.31
CA ALA A 242 3.79 11.57 0.75
C ALA A 242 2.98 12.72 0.16
N PHE A 243 2.76 12.73 -1.15
CA PHE A 243 1.96 13.74 -1.82
C PHE A 243 0.53 13.26 -2.05
N LEU A 244 -0.41 13.87 -1.33
CA LEU A 244 -1.77 13.37 -1.19
C LEU A 244 -2.79 14.40 -1.67
N GLY A 245 -3.97 13.93 -2.09
CA GLY A 245 -5.14 14.79 -2.29
C GLY A 245 -5.93 15.00 -0.99
N ASP A 246 -6.53 16.16 -0.79
CA ASP A 246 -7.50 16.36 0.29
C ASP A 246 -8.73 15.45 0.17
N GLY A 247 -9.20 15.18 -1.05
CA GLY A 247 -10.27 14.20 -1.30
C GLY A 247 -9.84 12.74 -1.05
N GLU A 248 -8.57 12.39 -1.27
CA GLU A 248 -8.00 11.07 -0.97
C GLU A 248 -7.99 10.79 0.55
N MET A 249 -7.99 11.85 1.37
CA MET A 249 -8.10 11.70 2.81
C MET A 249 -9.47 11.18 3.27
N ASP A 250 -10.47 11.01 2.40
CA ASP A 250 -11.71 10.32 2.76
C ASP A 250 -11.53 8.78 2.84
N GLU A 251 -10.47 8.22 2.25
CA GLU A 251 -10.16 6.79 2.35
C GLU A 251 -9.73 6.43 3.79
N PRO A 252 -10.26 5.34 4.38
CA PRO A 252 -9.90 4.92 5.73
C PRO A 252 -8.39 4.73 5.93
N GLU A 253 -7.69 4.17 4.94
CA GLU A 253 -6.26 3.88 4.94
C GLU A 253 -5.42 5.17 4.98
N SER A 254 -5.93 6.28 4.44
CA SER A 254 -5.25 7.58 4.49
C SER A 254 -5.10 8.15 5.90
N ARG A 255 -5.99 7.76 6.81
CA ARG A 255 -6.10 8.33 8.17
C ARG A 255 -5.92 7.29 9.29
N GLY A 256 -6.15 6.01 9.01
CA GLY A 256 -6.27 4.95 10.02
C GLY A 256 -4.98 4.60 10.77
N MET A 257 -3.83 5.06 10.30
CA MET A 257 -2.50 4.69 10.82
C MET A 257 -1.68 5.89 11.31
N LEU A 258 -2.24 7.09 11.36
CA LEU A 258 -1.51 8.30 11.77
C LEU A 258 -0.92 8.18 13.19
N GLN A 259 -1.64 7.54 14.11
CA GLN A 259 -1.21 7.29 15.49
C GLN A 259 0.06 6.43 15.57
N LEU A 260 0.28 5.53 14.61
CA LEU A 260 1.51 4.75 14.57
C LEU A 260 2.71 5.66 14.32
N ALA A 261 2.61 6.56 13.33
CA ALA A 261 3.69 7.47 13.00
C ALA A 261 4.07 8.39 14.16
N ALA A 262 3.08 8.90 14.90
CA ALA A 262 3.32 9.73 16.08
C ALA A 262 3.91 8.91 17.24
N SER A 263 3.35 7.74 17.55
CA SER A 263 3.83 6.89 18.64
C SER A 263 5.23 6.33 18.39
N GLN A 264 5.62 6.14 17.13
CA GLN A 264 6.98 5.75 16.73
C GLN A 264 7.90 6.95 16.46
N GLN A 265 7.46 8.19 16.72
CA GLN A 265 8.25 9.43 16.55
C GLN A 265 8.92 9.54 15.17
N LEU A 266 8.13 9.30 14.11
CA LEU A 266 8.63 9.27 12.71
C LEU A 266 8.89 10.67 12.15
N ASP A 267 9.91 11.35 12.68
CA ASP A 267 10.35 12.68 12.24
C ASP A 267 11.06 12.72 10.87
N ASN A 268 11.22 11.54 10.25
CA ASN A 268 11.64 11.36 8.85
C ASN A 268 10.44 11.24 7.88
N LEU A 269 9.23 11.61 8.32
CA LEU A 269 8.01 11.56 7.50
C LEU A 269 7.37 12.94 7.36
N THR A 270 7.12 13.33 6.11
CA THR A 270 6.30 14.51 5.77
C THR A 270 5.16 14.13 4.83
N PHE A 271 3.93 14.31 5.29
CA PHE A 271 2.75 14.33 4.41
C PHE A 271 2.59 15.73 3.83
N VAL A 272 2.32 15.83 2.53
CA VAL A 272 1.99 17.07 1.82
C VAL A 272 0.62 16.90 1.18
N ILE A 273 -0.41 17.41 1.85
CA ILE A 273 -1.79 17.31 1.39
C ILE A 273 -2.11 18.54 0.54
N ASN A 274 -2.36 18.30 -0.74
CA ASN A 274 -2.79 19.29 -1.71
C ASN A 274 -4.26 19.64 -1.47
N CYS A 275 -4.50 20.65 -0.63
CA CYS A 275 -5.82 21.15 -0.27
C CYS A 275 -6.34 22.11 -1.34
N ASN A 276 -6.72 21.58 -2.50
CA ASN A 276 -7.36 22.36 -3.57
C ASN A 276 -8.87 22.56 -3.32
N LEU A 277 -9.39 21.95 -2.25
CA LEU A 277 -10.75 21.91 -1.74
C LEU A 277 -11.73 21.16 -2.66
N GLN A 278 -11.27 20.38 -3.64
CA GLN A 278 -12.10 19.60 -4.57
C GLN A 278 -11.67 18.14 -4.64
N ARG A 279 -12.67 17.28 -4.76
CA ARG A 279 -12.55 15.94 -5.34
C ARG A 279 -12.97 15.97 -6.81
N LEU A 280 -13.33 14.81 -7.35
CA LEU A 280 -13.64 14.63 -8.77
C LEU A 280 -14.88 15.43 -9.19
N ASP A 281 -15.99 15.27 -8.45
CA ASP A 281 -17.31 15.80 -8.81
C ASP A 281 -17.76 17.05 -8.01
N GLY A 282 -16.84 17.70 -7.29
CA GLY A 282 -17.15 18.89 -6.50
C GLY A 282 -16.25 19.08 -5.28
N PRO A 283 -16.61 19.97 -4.34
CA PRO A 283 -15.82 20.22 -3.15
C PRO A 283 -15.77 19.01 -2.21
N VAL A 284 -14.70 18.88 -1.42
CA VAL A 284 -14.57 17.82 -0.40
C VAL A 284 -15.54 18.07 0.76
N ARG A 285 -15.57 19.32 1.27
CA ARG A 285 -16.46 19.79 2.35
C ARG A 285 -17.09 21.14 2.01
N GLY A 286 -18.01 21.18 1.04
CA GLY A 286 -18.59 22.47 0.57
C GLY A 286 -19.19 23.35 1.68
N ASN A 287 -19.90 22.75 2.64
CA ASN A 287 -20.50 23.44 3.80
C ASN A 287 -19.56 23.50 5.02
N GLY A 288 -18.30 23.13 4.86
CA GLY A 288 -17.32 23.05 5.94
C GLY A 288 -15.96 23.55 5.47
N LYS A 289 -14.90 23.09 6.17
CA LYS A 289 -13.51 23.51 5.93
C LYS A 289 -12.58 22.31 6.06
N ILE A 290 -12.24 21.65 4.95
CA ILE A 290 -11.44 20.41 4.97
C ILE A 290 -10.07 20.61 5.61
N ILE A 291 -9.44 21.78 5.43
CA ILE A 291 -8.15 22.07 6.05
C ILE A 291 -8.25 22.09 7.59
N GLN A 292 -9.34 22.60 8.16
CA GLN A 292 -9.52 22.60 9.62
C GLN A 292 -9.89 21.22 10.16
N GLU A 293 -10.70 20.45 9.43
CA GLU A 293 -10.96 19.03 9.75
C GLU A 293 -9.65 18.24 9.80
N LEU A 294 -8.81 18.38 8.78
CA LEU A 294 -7.50 17.73 8.73
C LEU A 294 -6.56 18.24 9.82
N GLU A 295 -6.50 19.55 10.08
CA GLU A 295 -5.69 20.10 11.17
C GLU A 295 -6.04 19.45 12.51
N ALA A 296 -7.32 19.40 12.86
CA ALA A 296 -7.79 18.81 14.11
C ALA A 296 -7.48 17.32 14.18
N PHE A 297 -7.71 16.59 13.08
CA PHE A 297 -7.47 15.15 13.01
C PHE A 297 -5.99 14.80 13.20
N PHE A 298 -5.09 15.47 12.46
CA PHE A 298 -3.65 15.23 12.55
C PHE A 298 -3.07 15.67 13.90
N LYS A 299 -3.51 16.81 14.46
CA LYS A 299 -3.13 17.20 15.82
C LYS A 299 -3.60 16.18 16.85
N GLY A 300 -4.83 15.69 16.73
CA GLY A 300 -5.37 14.63 17.59
C GLY A 300 -4.58 13.33 17.51
N ALA A 301 -4.02 13.00 16.34
CA ALA A 301 -3.14 11.86 16.15
C ALA A 301 -1.70 12.09 16.63
N GLY A 302 -1.33 13.29 17.09
CA GLY A 302 0.01 13.63 17.61
C GLY A 302 1.02 14.11 16.57
N TRP A 303 0.55 14.63 15.43
CA TRP A 303 1.40 15.16 14.36
C TRP A 303 1.69 16.65 14.52
N ASN A 304 2.83 17.08 13.99
CA ASN A 304 3.10 18.48 13.72
C ASN A 304 2.32 18.93 12.47
N VAL A 305 1.53 20.01 12.57
CA VAL A 305 0.71 20.50 11.46
C VAL A 305 1.20 21.88 11.00
N ILE A 306 1.55 21.99 9.73
CA ILE A 306 1.92 23.24 9.07
C ILE A 306 0.90 23.59 8.01
N LYS A 307 0.15 24.67 8.21
CA LYS A 307 -0.80 25.21 7.23
C LYS A 307 -0.13 26.24 6.33
N VAL A 308 -0.31 26.08 5.02
CA VAL A 308 0.16 27.01 3.99
C VAL A 308 -1.06 27.52 3.22
N ILE A 309 -1.72 28.53 3.78
CA ILE A 309 -3.05 29.00 3.36
C ILE A 309 -2.95 30.15 2.35
N TRP A 310 -2.12 31.16 2.60
CA TRP A 310 -2.08 32.43 1.86
C TRP A 310 -0.69 32.73 1.31
N GLY A 311 -0.63 33.20 0.06
CA GLY A 311 0.61 33.66 -0.57
C GLY A 311 1.03 35.04 -0.06
N ARG A 312 2.26 35.47 -0.38
CA ARG A 312 2.84 36.70 0.21
C ARG A 312 2.07 38.00 -0.05
N GLY A 313 1.22 38.05 -1.08
CA GLY A 313 0.41 39.23 -1.37
C GLY A 313 -0.56 39.57 -0.23
N TRP A 314 -0.92 38.58 0.60
CA TRP A 314 -1.76 38.75 1.77
C TRP A 314 -1.01 39.30 2.99
N ASP A 315 0.33 39.21 3.02
CA ASP A 315 1.13 39.56 4.20
C ASP A 315 0.91 41.02 4.64
N GLN A 316 0.82 41.94 3.68
CA GLN A 316 0.55 43.36 3.96
C GLN A 316 -0.86 43.61 4.49
N LEU A 317 -1.86 42.83 4.04
CA LEU A 317 -3.25 42.95 4.49
C LEU A 317 -3.39 42.40 5.92
N LEU A 318 -2.78 41.25 6.20
CA LEU A 318 -2.77 40.65 7.54
C LEU A 318 -1.99 41.53 8.53
N ALA A 319 -0.88 42.15 8.11
CA ALA A 319 -0.16 43.11 8.96
C ALA A 319 -0.97 44.40 9.25
N ALA A 320 -1.85 44.79 8.34
CA ALA A 320 -2.74 45.95 8.47
C ALA A 320 -4.02 45.67 9.27
N ASP A 321 -4.42 44.40 9.40
CA ASP A 321 -5.60 43.93 10.13
C ASP A 321 -5.44 44.06 11.67
N LYS A 322 -5.56 45.29 12.20
CA LYS A 322 -5.32 45.57 13.63
C LYS A 322 -6.42 45.07 14.56
N ASP A 323 -7.59 44.81 14.02
CA ASP A 323 -8.81 44.42 14.72
C ASP A 323 -9.27 43.00 14.37
N HIS A 324 -8.38 42.21 13.75
CA HIS A 324 -8.57 40.80 13.42
C HIS A 324 -9.82 40.51 12.57
N ALA A 325 -10.31 41.52 11.82
CA ALA A 325 -11.51 41.42 11.02
C ALA A 325 -11.28 40.52 9.79
N LEU A 326 -10.10 40.61 9.18
CA LEU A 326 -9.73 39.78 8.03
C LEU A 326 -9.51 38.33 8.45
N GLU A 327 -8.83 38.12 9.58
CA GLU A 327 -8.66 36.78 10.15
C GLU A 327 -10.01 36.12 10.47
N HIS A 328 -10.92 36.86 11.12
CA HIS A 328 -12.27 36.38 11.43
C HIS A 328 -13.05 36.02 10.16
N LEU A 329 -13.02 36.88 9.15
CA LEU A 329 -13.66 36.63 7.85
C LEU A 329 -13.09 35.36 7.18
N MET A 330 -11.77 35.17 7.24
CA MET A 330 -11.13 33.97 6.69
C MET A 330 -11.56 32.69 7.42
N MET A 331 -11.80 32.78 8.74
CA MET A 331 -12.30 31.70 9.58
C MET A 331 -13.74 31.31 9.20
N GLU A 332 -14.65 32.28 9.09
CA GLU A 332 -16.07 32.01 8.80
C GLU A 332 -16.33 31.56 7.37
N THR A 333 -15.49 31.96 6.42
CA THR A 333 -15.68 31.62 5.00
C THR A 333 -15.53 30.11 4.75
N LEU A 334 -16.57 29.50 4.17
CA LEU A 334 -16.65 28.06 3.87
C LEU A 334 -15.87 27.69 2.60
N ASP A 335 -15.49 26.41 2.45
CA ASP A 335 -14.79 25.94 1.25
C ASP A 335 -15.59 26.20 -0.03
N GLY A 336 -16.92 26.01 0.01
CA GLY A 336 -17.80 26.30 -1.13
C GLY A 336 -17.73 27.75 -1.61
N ASP A 337 -17.63 28.70 -0.68
CA ASP A 337 -17.45 30.12 -0.98
C ASP A 337 -16.08 30.38 -1.61
N TYR A 338 -15.01 29.81 -1.04
CA TYR A 338 -13.66 29.93 -1.62
C TYR A 338 -13.54 29.37 -3.03
N GLN A 339 -14.30 28.33 -3.38
CA GLN A 339 -14.37 27.85 -4.75
C GLN A 339 -15.14 28.79 -5.67
N THR A 340 -16.25 29.35 -5.17
CA THR A 340 -17.03 30.35 -5.91
C THR A 340 -16.18 31.58 -6.21
N PHE A 341 -15.42 32.08 -5.24
CA PHE A 341 -14.51 33.22 -5.44
C PHE A 341 -13.50 32.96 -6.56
N LYS A 342 -12.92 31.74 -6.62
CA LYS A 342 -11.94 31.42 -7.66
C LYS A 342 -12.55 31.17 -9.05
N ALA A 343 -13.86 30.97 -9.13
CA ALA A 343 -14.58 30.80 -10.39
C ALA A 343 -15.08 32.13 -11.00
N ASN A 344 -14.91 33.26 -10.31
CA ASN A 344 -15.31 34.61 -10.72
C ASN A 344 -14.07 35.52 -10.93
N ASP A 345 -14.11 36.77 -10.48
CA ASP A 345 -13.10 37.81 -10.68
C ASP A 345 -12.82 38.64 -9.41
N GLY A 346 -11.96 39.64 -9.52
CA GLY A 346 -11.57 40.50 -8.39
C GLY A 346 -12.71 41.37 -7.84
N ALA A 347 -13.62 41.85 -8.71
CA ALA A 347 -14.78 42.62 -8.29
C ALA A 347 -15.72 41.77 -7.41
N TYR A 348 -15.96 40.52 -7.80
CA TYR A 348 -16.73 39.57 -7.01
C TYR A 348 -16.09 39.30 -5.63
N ILE A 349 -14.75 39.19 -5.56
CA ILE A 349 -14.03 39.02 -4.29
C ILE A 349 -14.15 40.27 -3.43
N ARG A 350 -14.02 41.47 -4.01
CA ARG A 350 -14.21 42.73 -3.29
C ARG A 350 -15.58 42.78 -2.63
N GLU A 351 -16.64 42.50 -3.37
CA GLU A 351 -18.01 42.58 -2.88
C GLU A 351 -18.36 41.45 -1.92
N HIS A 352 -18.07 40.20 -2.30
CA HIS A 352 -18.59 39.02 -1.61
C HIS A 352 -17.62 38.38 -0.61
N PHE A 353 -16.38 38.85 -0.51
CA PHE A 353 -15.46 38.49 0.57
C PHE A 353 -15.17 39.71 1.45
N PHE A 354 -14.40 40.69 0.97
CA PHE A 354 -14.04 41.88 1.76
C PHE A 354 -15.27 42.74 2.11
N GLY A 355 -16.29 42.82 1.25
CA GLY A 355 -17.52 43.57 1.50
C GLY A 355 -18.42 42.98 2.60
N ARG A 356 -18.11 41.77 3.11
CA ARG A 356 -18.87 41.15 4.22
C ARG A 356 -18.63 41.85 5.57
N ASP A 357 -17.53 42.58 5.73
CA ASP A 357 -17.24 43.40 6.92
C ASP A 357 -16.71 44.78 6.48
N PRO A 358 -17.30 45.91 6.94
CA PRO A 358 -16.81 47.25 6.58
C PRO A 358 -15.32 47.48 6.85
N ARG A 359 -14.75 46.80 7.85
CA ARG A 359 -13.34 46.93 8.26
C ARG A 359 -12.42 46.23 7.28
N THR A 360 -12.83 45.07 6.74
CA THR A 360 -12.06 44.37 5.70
C THR A 360 -12.25 45.00 4.32
N ALA A 361 -13.40 45.61 4.04
CA ALA A 361 -13.60 46.43 2.84
C ALA A 361 -12.65 47.65 2.79
N GLU A 362 -12.42 48.29 3.94
CA GLU A 362 -11.48 49.41 4.08
C GLU A 362 -10.04 49.00 3.77
N LEU A 363 -9.62 47.78 4.12
CA LEU A 363 -8.26 47.27 3.86
C LEU A 363 -7.90 47.23 2.36
N VAL A 364 -8.89 47.05 1.48
CA VAL A 364 -8.70 46.92 0.03
C VAL A 364 -9.31 48.08 -0.77
N LYS A 365 -9.73 49.16 -0.11
CA LYS A 365 -10.42 50.29 -0.76
C LYS A 365 -9.62 50.92 -1.90
N ASP A 366 -8.30 50.99 -1.73
CA ASP A 366 -7.35 51.62 -2.66
C ASP A 366 -6.72 50.62 -3.63
N TRP A 367 -7.08 49.34 -3.51
CA TRP A 367 -6.62 48.29 -4.42
C TRP A 367 -7.55 48.24 -5.63
N THR A 368 -7.01 47.92 -6.80
CA THR A 368 -7.77 47.56 -8.00
C THR A 368 -8.30 46.13 -7.93
N ASP A 369 -9.31 45.82 -8.74
CA ASP A 369 -9.83 44.44 -8.82
C ASP A 369 -8.78 43.45 -9.33
N ASP A 370 -7.86 43.89 -10.20
CA ASP A 370 -6.74 43.07 -10.67
C ASP A 370 -5.73 42.77 -9.55
N GLU A 371 -5.44 43.73 -8.66
CA GLU A 371 -4.59 43.52 -7.49
C GLU A 371 -5.23 42.55 -6.49
N ILE A 372 -6.56 42.66 -6.27
CA ILE A 372 -7.31 41.69 -5.46
C ILE A 372 -7.28 40.31 -6.11
N TRP A 373 -7.50 40.22 -7.42
CA TRP A 373 -7.50 38.94 -8.15
C TRP A 373 -6.12 38.28 -8.18
N ALA A 374 -5.05 39.07 -8.12
CA ALA A 374 -3.66 38.59 -8.07
C ALA A 374 -3.29 37.94 -6.73
N LEU A 375 -4.12 38.08 -5.68
CA LEU A 375 -3.90 37.42 -4.39
C LEU A 375 -3.92 35.89 -4.54
N GLN A 376 -2.81 35.25 -4.13
CA GLN A 376 -2.60 33.81 -4.32
C GLN A 376 -2.90 33.01 -3.06
N ARG A 377 -3.33 31.75 -3.24
CA ARG A 377 -3.32 30.74 -2.17
C ARG A 377 -1.87 30.29 -1.91
N GLY A 378 -1.55 29.99 -0.65
CA GLY A 378 -0.19 29.79 -0.17
C GLY A 378 0.56 28.64 -0.83
N GLY A 379 -0.12 27.53 -1.16
CA GLY A 379 0.49 26.40 -1.87
C GLY A 379 0.94 26.71 -3.31
N ASN A 380 0.56 27.87 -3.86
CA ASN A 380 1.07 28.38 -5.14
C ASN A 380 2.25 29.35 -4.99
N ASP A 381 2.63 29.73 -3.76
CA ASP A 381 3.76 30.60 -3.44
C ASP A 381 4.96 29.77 -2.96
N TYR A 382 6.06 29.83 -3.71
CA TYR A 382 7.24 29.00 -3.45
C TYR A 382 7.98 29.40 -2.16
N ARG A 383 7.89 30.65 -1.68
CA ARG A 383 8.54 31.04 -0.41
C ARG A 383 7.81 30.42 0.76
N LYS A 384 6.47 30.47 0.72
CA LYS A 384 5.63 29.85 1.75
C LYS A 384 5.80 28.33 1.78
N MET A 385 5.86 27.70 0.60
CA MET A 385 6.14 26.25 0.50
C MET A 385 7.55 25.87 0.96
N TYR A 386 8.57 26.64 0.59
CA TYR A 386 9.95 26.40 1.06
C TYR A 386 10.04 26.52 2.58
N ALA A 387 9.41 27.54 3.18
CA ALA A 387 9.34 27.72 4.62
C ALA A 387 8.71 26.50 5.30
N ALA A 388 7.61 25.99 4.75
CA ALA A 388 6.94 24.80 5.28
C ALA A 388 7.80 23.53 5.19
N TYR A 389 8.46 23.28 4.05
CA TYR A 389 9.33 22.11 3.88
C TYR A 389 10.54 22.18 4.80
N LYS A 390 11.17 23.36 4.90
CA LYS A 390 12.28 23.58 5.82
C LYS A 390 11.86 23.30 7.26
N ALA A 391 10.79 23.93 7.73
CA ALA A 391 10.26 23.72 9.07
C ALA A 391 9.89 22.25 9.35
N ALA A 392 9.32 21.54 8.38
CA ALA A 392 9.01 20.12 8.50
C ALA A 392 10.28 19.26 8.68
N THR A 393 11.31 19.47 7.84
CA THR A 393 12.56 18.69 7.91
C THR A 393 13.43 19.00 9.12
N GLU A 394 13.30 20.21 9.68
CA GLU A 394 13.98 20.64 10.91
C GLU A 394 13.23 20.20 12.19
N HIS A 395 11.93 19.87 12.09
CA HIS A 395 11.16 19.33 13.20
C HIS A 395 11.64 17.92 13.59
N LYS A 396 11.61 17.60 14.88
CA LYS A 396 12.11 16.33 15.45
C LYS A 396 11.14 15.76 16.47
N GLY A 397 11.12 14.42 16.59
CA GLY A 397 10.29 13.68 17.52
C GLY A 397 8.82 13.48 17.12
N GLN A 398 8.35 14.07 16.02
CA GLN A 398 6.99 13.86 15.47
C GLN A 398 7.02 13.88 13.94
N PRO A 399 6.15 13.11 13.27
CA PRO A 399 5.89 13.29 11.84
C PRO A 399 5.21 14.65 11.58
N THR A 400 5.39 15.18 10.37
CA THR A 400 4.80 16.47 9.96
C THR A 400 3.78 16.28 8.84
N VAL A 401 2.66 17.00 8.91
CA VAL A 401 1.75 17.20 7.78
C VAL A 401 1.76 18.65 7.36
N ILE A 402 1.80 18.87 6.04
CA ILE A 402 1.69 20.17 5.41
C ILE A 402 0.35 20.23 4.69
N LEU A 403 -0.51 21.14 5.12
CA LEU A 403 -1.80 21.41 4.51
C LEU A 403 -1.65 22.59 3.54
N ALA A 404 -1.40 22.28 2.27
CA ALA A 404 -1.09 23.27 1.25
C ALA A 404 -2.36 23.70 0.49
N HIS A 405 -2.82 24.93 0.72
CA HIS A 405 -3.99 25.48 0.04
C HIS A 405 -3.62 25.87 -1.40
N THR A 406 -4.14 25.16 -2.41
CA THR A 406 -3.83 25.37 -3.83
C THR A 406 -5.09 25.65 -4.65
N VAL A 407 -4.95 25.84 -5.97
CA VAL A 407 -6.08 25.96 -6.91
C VAL A 407 -6.02 24.79 -7.89
N LYS A 408 -7.12 24.03 -8.01
CA LYS A 408 -7.23 22.97 -9.01
C LYS A 408 -7.16 23.58 -10.42
N GLY A 409 -6.32 23.04 -11.30
CA GLY A 409 -6.14 23.58 -12.65
C GLY A 409 -5.46 24.96 -12.69
N TYR A 410 -4.65 25.31 -11.68
CA TYR A 410 -3.96 26.60 -11.60
C TYR A 410 -3.19 26.94 -12.90
N LEU A 411 -3.36 28.19 -13.37
CA LEU A 411 -2.79 28.74 -14.63
C LEU A 411 -3.27 28.11 -15.95
N LEU A 412 -4.20 27.15 -15.94
CA LEU A 412 -4.76 26.59 -17.18
C LEU A 412 -5.77 27.52 -17.88
N GLY A 413 -6.28 28.56 -17.19
CA GLY A 413 -7.23 29.54 -17.73
C GLY A 413 -8.64 29.37 -17.17
N GLY A 414 -9.54 30.31 -17.50
CA GLY A 414 -10.89 30.40 -16.90
C GLY A 414 -11.82 29.22 -17.21
N HIS A 415 -11.54 28.48 -18.29
CA HIS A 415 -12.26 27.24 -18.62
C HIS A 415 -11.88 26.06 -17.71
N PHE A 416 -10.72 26.10 -17.05
CA PHE A 416 -10.18 25.00 -16.25
C PHE A 416 -10.08 25.34 -14.76
N ALA A 417 -9.41 26.45 -14.43
CA ALA A 417 -9.04 26.77 -13.05
C ALA A 417 -10.27 26.91 -12.14
N GLY A 418 -10.30 26.13 -11.06
CA GLY A 418 -11.39 26.16 -10.06
C GLY A 418 -12.72 25.54 -10.52
N ARG A 419 -12.85 25.01 -11.74
CA ARG A 419 -14.10 24.43 -12.27
C ARG A 419 -14.25 22.96 -11.88
N ASN A 420 -15.44 22.51 -11.47
CA ASN A 420 -15.69 21.11 -11.12
C ASN A 420 -15.38 20.15 -12.30
N ALA A 421 -15.78 20.52 -13.52
CA ALA A 421 -15.58 19.69 -14.72
C ALA A 421 -14.10 19.52 -15.14
N THR A 422 -13.17 20.29 -14.56
CA THR A 422 -11.75 20.33 -14.98
C THR A 422 -11.03 18.99 -14.87
N HIS A 423 -11.56 18.05 -14.08
CA HIS A 423 -11.01 16.69 -14.02
C HIS A 423 -11.33 15.88 -15.28
N GLN A 424 -12.51 16.08 -15.88
CA GLN A 424 -12.93 15.40 -17.11
C GLN A 424 -12.47 16.12 -18.39
N MET A 425 -11.86 17.30 -18.27
CA MET A 425 -11.30 18.04 -19.40
C MET A 425 -9.91 17.50 -19.76
N LYS A 426 -9.86 16.68 -20.81
CA LYS A 426 -8.68 15.89 -21.21
C LYS A 426 -7.96 16.44 -22.46
N LYS A 427 -8.44 17.54 -23.03
CA LYS A 427 -7.85 18.19 -24.21
C LYS A 427 -8.01 19.71 -24.13
N LEU A 428 -7.05 20.43 -24.66
CA LEU A 428 -7.12 21.87 -24.91
C LEU A 428 -7.63 22.11 -26.33
N ALA A 429 -8.60 23.00 -26.51
CA ALA A 429 -8.93 23.51 -27.84
C ALA A 429 -7.82 24.46 -28.34
N LEU A 430 -7.85 24.83 -29.62
CA LEU A 430 -6.82 25.70 -30.21
C LEU A 430 -6.70 27.04 -29.46
N ASP A 431 -7.83 27.69 -29.13
CA ASP A 431 -7.82 28.95 -28.39
C ASP A 431 -7.29 28.78 -26.95
N ASP A 432 -7.61 27.64 -26.30
CA ASP A 432 -7.05 27.31 -25.00
C ASP A 432 -5.53 27.08 -25.07
N LEU A 433 -5.04 26.44 -26.14
CA LEU A 433 -3.61 26.24 -26.39
C LEU A 433 -2.89 27.57 -26.58
N LYS A 434 -3.43 28.48 -27.40
CA LYS A 434 -2.85 29.82 -27.61
C LYS A 434 -2.82 30.62 -26.30
N ALA A 435 -3.95 30.67 -25.58
CA ALA A 435 -4.05 31.37 -24.31
C ALA A 435 -3.10 30.79 -23.23
N LEU A 436 -2.93 29.46 -23.21
CA LEU A 436 -1.98 28.81 -22.30
C LEU A 436 -0.53 29.12 -22.70
N ARG A 437 -0.19 29.04 -23.99
CA ARG A 437 1.13 29.39 -24.55
C ARG A 437 1.52 30.82 -24.17
N ASP A 438 0.60 31.78 -24.35
CA ASP A 438 0.81 33.19 -24.01
C ASP A 438 1.03 33.38 -22.51
N ARG A 439 0.16 32.81 -21.68
CA ARG A 439 0.26 32.92 -20.21
C ARG A 439 1.54 32.30 -19.65
N LEU A 440 2.00 31.22 -20.27
CA LEU A 440 3.23 30.52 -19.90
C LEU A 440 4.46 31.08 -20.61
N HIS A 441 4.31 32.05 -21.51
CA HIS A 441 5.39 32.64 -22.33
C HIS A 441 6.23 31.58 -23.06
N ILE A 442 5.57 30.58 -23.65
CA ILE A 442 6.26 29.51 -24.40
C ILE A 442 6.54 30.00 -25.83
N PRO A 443 7.78 29.91 -26.34
CA PRO A 443 8.16 30.46 -27.65
C PRO A 443 7.76 29.51 -28.80
N ILE A 444 6.47 29.24 -28.93
CA ILE A 444 5.85 28.50 -30.04
C ILE A 444 4.96 29.49 -30.81
N THR A 445 5.02 29.52 -32.13
CA THR A 445 4.23 30.47 -32.95
C THR A 445 2.78 30.01 -33.14
N ASP A 446 1.89 30.94 -33.51
CA ASP A 446 0.50 30.62 -33.85
C ASP A 446 0.41 29.63 -35.00
N GLU A 447 1.25 29.79 -36.03
CA GLU A 447 1.33 28.92 -37.20
C GLU A 447 1.65 27.47 -36.80
N GLN A 448 2.55 27.28 -35.82
CA GLN A 448 2.89 25.94 -35.31
C GLN A 448 1.71 25.28 -34.59
N LEU A 449 0.90 26.03 -33.84
CA LEU A 449 -0.29 25.51 -33.17
C LEU A 449 -1.43 25.24 -34.16
N GLU A 450 -1.62 26.11 -35.15
CA GLU A 450 -2.65 26.01 -36.18
C GLU A 450 -2.38 24.88 -37.18
N ALA A 451 -1.11 24.59 -37.48
CA ALA A 451 -0.73 23.53 -38.39
C ALA A 451 -1.26 22.15 -37.96
N ASN A 452 -1.23 21.85 -36.65
CA ASN A 452 -1.84 20.65 -36.10
C ASN A 452 -2.28 20.82 -34.64
N PRO A 453 -3.50 21.31 -34.37
CA PRO A 453 -4.00 21.53 -33.01
C PRO A 453 -4.15 20.24 -32.19
N LYS A 454 -4.14 19.08 -32.85
CA LYS A 454 -4.21 17.76 -32.20
C LYS A 454 -2.83 17.22 -31.82
N MET A 455 -1.77 17.77 -32.41
CA MET A 455 -0.37 17.47 -32.11
C MET A 455 0.42 18.77 -31.85
N PRO A 456 0.03 19.58 -30.85
CA PRO A 456 0.78 20.80 -30.54
C PRO A 456 2.22 20.43 -30.13
N PRO A 457 3.24 21.22 -30.52
CA PRO A 457 4.63 20.90 -30.23
C PRO A 457 4.93 20.88 -28.72
N TYR A 458 5.71 19.90 -28.27
CA TYR A 458 6.39 20.01 -26.98
C TYR A 458 7.41 21.14 -27.05
N TYR A 459 7.79 21.66 -25.88
CA TYR A 459 8.84 22.66 -25.77
C TYR A 459 10.00 22.11 -24.94
N ARG A 460 11.22 22.21 -25.49
CA ARG A 460 12.47 22.02 -24.76
C ARG A 460 13.39 23.19 -25.12
N PRO A 461 14.01 23.86 -24.13
CA PRO A 461 14.96 24.92 -24.41
C PRO A 461 16.24 24.36 -25.06
N ALA A 462 17.12 25.24 -25.53
CA ALA A 462 18.46 24.84 -25.95
C ALA A 462 19.24 24.28 -24.75
N ASP A 463 20.19 23.35 -25.00
CA ASP A 463 20.95 22.69 -23.93
C ASP A 463 21.84 23.65 -23.12
N ASP A 464 22.11 24.85 -23.65
CA ASP A 464 22.84 25.94 -23.00
C ASP A 464 21.95 26.99 -22.32
N ASP A 465 20.63 26.80 -22.27
CA ASP A 465 19.72 27.72 -21.58
C ASP A 465 20.06 27.82 -20.08
N PRO A 466 20.25 29.03 -19.52
CA PRO A 466 20.64 29.20 -18.12
C PRO A 466 19.69 28.55 -17.11
N SER A 467 18.38 28.55 -17.39
CA SER A 467 17.38 27.96 -16.49
C SER A 467 17.40 26.43 -16.54
N LEU A 468 17.70 25.84 -17.70
CA LEU A 468 17.92 24.40 -17.83
C LEU A 468 19.20 23.98 -17.09
N LEU A 469 20.31 24.69 -17.30
CA LEU A 469 21.57 24.42 -16.61
C LEU A 469 21.40 24.53 -15.08
N TYR A 470 20.64 25.53 -14.61
CA TYR A 470 20.29 25.67 -13.20
C TYR A 470 19.50 24.45 -12.67
N MET A 471 18.46 24.01 -13.38
CA MET A 471 17.67 22.83 -13.00
C MET A 471 18.55 21.57 -12.86
N LEU A 472 19.42 21.33 -13.85
CA LEU A 472 20.31 20.16 -13.85
C LEU A 472 21.34 20.24 -12.72
N ASP A 473 21.88 21.43 -12.45
CA ASP A 473 22.81 21.63 -11.34
C ASP A 473 22.14 21.39 -9.98
N ARG A 474 20.90 21.86 -9.77
CA ARG A 474 20.13 21.56 -8.56
C ARG A 474 19.97 20.05 -8.35
N ARG A 475 19.61 19.29 -9.38
CA ARG A 475 19.51 17.82 -9.28
C ARG A 475 20.86 17.17 -9.00
N ARG A 476 21.94 17.63 -9.62
CA ARG A 476 23.31 17.16 -9.34
C ARG A 476 23.69 17.37 -7.88
N GLN A 477 23.44 18.55 -7.33
CA GLN A 477 23.72 18.87 -5.92
C GLN A 477 22.90 18.00 -4.94
N LEU A 478 21.70 17.60 -5.35
CA LEU A 478 20.82 16.73 -4.58
C LEU A 478 21.01 15.23 -4.87
N GLY A 479 22.08 14.82 -5.57
CA GLY A 479 22.42 13.41 -5.75
C GLY A 479 21.65 12.70 -6.86
N GLY A 480 21.34 13.40 -7.96
CA GLY A 480 20.84 12.80 -9.19
C GLY A 480 19.36 13.06 -9.47
N PHE A 481 18.79 12.36 -10.44
CA PHE A 481 17.39 12.53 -10.85
C PHE A 481 16.45 11.74 -9.96
N ILE A 482 15.18 12.15 -9.93
CA ILE A 482 14.08 11.39 -9.33
C ILE A 482 12.81 11.59 -10.18
N PRO A 483 11.85 10.66 -10.18
CA PRO A 483 11.98 9.32 -9.61
C PRO A 483 12.99 8.49 -10.42
N GLU A 484 13.65 7.56 -9.75
CA GLU A 484 14.61 6.63 -10.35
C GLU A 484 14.63 5.35 -9.52
N ARG A 485 14.35 4.22 -10.16
CA ARG A 485 14.39 2.91 -9.51
C ARG A 485 15.63 2.14 -9.98
N ARG A 486 16.34 1.54 -9.03
CA ARG A 486 17.55 0.74 -9.28
C ARG A 486 17.39 -0.61 -8.60
N ASP A 487 17.63 -1.70 -9.32
CA ASP A 487 17.88 -3.03 -8.74
C ASP A 487 19.30 -3.43 -9.13
N ALA A 488 20.19 -3.54 -8.14
CA ALA A 488 21.58 -3.95 -8.35
C ALA A 488 21.73 -5.47 -8.55
N GLY A 489 20.65 -6.25 -8.41
CA GLY A 489 20.67 -7.70 -8.56
C GLY A 489 21.52 -8.39 -7.49
N VAL A 490 21.49 -7.87 -6.26
CA VAL A 490 22.34 -8.35 -5.16
C VAL A 490 22.03 -9.81 -4.84
N GLU A 491 23.04 -10.66 -4.99
CA GLU A 491 23.01 -12.06 -4.54
C GLU A 491 23.38 -12.14 -3.04
N LEU A 492 22.70 -13.01 -2.30
CA LEU A 492 22.98 -13.26 -0.89
C LEU A 492 23.69 -14.62 -0.73
N GLU A 493 24.53 -14.74 0.30
CA GLU A 493 25.01 -16.05 0.74
C GLU A 493 23.84 -16.81 1.39
N LEU A 494 23.24 -17.73 0.62
CA LEU A 494 22.08 -18.49 1.06
C LEU A 494 22.48 -19.67 1.98
N PRO A 495 21.59 -20.09 2.90
CA PRO A 495 21.85 -21.23 3.79
C PRO A 495 22.11 -22.54 3.02
N GLY A 496 22.99 -23.38 3.55
CA GLY A 496 23.22 -24.74 3.02
C GLY A 496 22.15 -25.75 3.46
N ASP A 497 22.25 -26.98 2.94
CA ASP A 497 21.27 -28.07 3.12
C ASP A 497 20.87 -28.34 4.58
N LYS A 498 21.84 -28.25 5.51
CA LYS A 498 21.63 -28.50 6.95
C LYS A 498 20.52 -27.65 7.58
N THR A 499 20.36 -26.41 7.12
CA THR A 499 19.31 -25.51 7.62
C THR A 499 17.92 -26.03 7.25
N TYR A 500 17.78 -26.63 6.07
CA TYR A 500 16.53 -27.18 5.56
C TYR A 500 16.28 -28.63 6.00
N ASP A 501 17.35 -29.41 6.24
CA ASP A 501 17.30 -30.84 6.62
C ASP A 501 16.56 -31.09 7.94
N ILE A 502 16.34 -30.06 8.76
CA ILE A 502 15.58 -30.18 10.01
C ILE A 502 14.14 -30.68 9.80
N LEU A 503 13.58 -30.48 8.60
CA LEU A 503 12.24 -30.95 8.21
C LEU A 503 12.28 -32.28 7.44
N LYS A 504 13.47 -32.80 7.10
CA LYS A 504 13.64 -34.04 6.34
C LYS A 504 13.18 -35.28 7.10
N GLY A 505 13.43 -35.33 8.40
CA GLY A 505 13.16 -36.51 9.24
C GLY A 505 11.71 -36.70 9.67
N GLY A 506 10.79 -35.81 9.28
CA GLY A 506 9.40 -35.84 9.75
C GLY A 506 9.25 -35.54 11.25
N SER A 507 8.12 -35.95 11.84
CA SER A 507 7.78 -35.75 13.26
C SER A 507 7.92 -37.00 14.12
N GLY A 508 8.37 -38.12 13.56
CA GLY A 508 8.49 -39.39 14.28
C GLY A 508 7.14 -39.84 14.85
N LYS A 509 7.05 -40.07 16.16
CA LYS A 509 5.80 -40.51 16.80
C LYS A 509 4.85 -39.36 17.21
N GLN A 510 5.30 -38.12 17.11
CA GLN A 510 4.50 -36.95 17.50
C GLN A 510 3.72 -36.43 16.29
N GLU A 511 2.57 -35.82 16.54
CA GLU A 511 1.85 -35.05 15.52
C GLU A 511 2.30 -33.59 15.58
N VAL A 512 2.49 -32.99 14.41
CA VAL A 512 3.01 -31.61 14.28
C VAL A 512 2.22 -30.90 13.19
N ALA A 513 1.69 -29.73 13.52
CA ALA A 513 1.01 -28.84 12.59
C ALA A 513 1.98 -28.26 11.55
N SER A 514 1.52 -28.00 10.32
CA SER A 514 2.40 -27.43 9.29
C SER A 514 2.85 -26.00 9.63
N THR A 515 2.07 -25.24 10.40
CA THR A 515 2.50 -23.96 11.00
C THR A 515 3.74 -24.15 11.89
N MET A 516 3.73 -25.17 12.76
CA MET A 516 4.87 -25.47 13.63
C MET A 516 6.10 -25.92 12.83
N ALA A 517 5.91 -26.69 11.76
CA ALA A 517 6.99 -27.10 10.86
C ALA A 517 7.63 -25.88 10.16
N PHE A 518 6.82 -24.97 9.62
CA PHE A 518 7.30 -23.72 9.02
C PHE A 518 8.07 -22.86 10.03
N VAL A 519 7.52 -22.66 11.23
CA VAL A 519 8.13 -21.85 12.29
C VAL A 519 9.45 -22.44 12.77
N ARG A 520 9.57 -23.78 12.80
CA ARG A 520 10.83 -24.46 13.09
C ARG A 520 11.90 -24.13 12.04
N LEU A 521 11.55 -24.12 10.75
CA LEU A 521 12.46 -23.72 9.67
C LEU A 521 12.81 -22.23 9.76
N LEU A 522 11.82 -21.36 9.98
CA LEU A 522 12.03 -19.92 10.15
C LEU A 522 13.04 -19.62 11.27
N LYS A 523 12.95 -20.34 12.40
CA LYS A 523 13.91 -20.20 13.51
C LYS A 523 15.34 -20.56 13.11
N GLU A 524 15.55 -21.54 12.24
CA GLU A 524 16.88 -21.87 11.73
C GLU A 524 17.37 -20.84 10.69
N LEU A 525 16.48 -20.35 9.80
CA LEU A 525 16.81 -19.28 8.87
C LEU A 525 17.22 -17.98 9.61
N ILE A 526 16.55 -17.65 10.71
CA ILE A 526 16.88 -16.47 11.55
C ILE A 526 18.22 -16.62 12.29
N LYS A 527 18.70 -17.86 12.50
CA LYS A 527 20.02 -18.15 13.10
C LYS A 527 21.14 -18.15 12.07
N ASP A 528 20.81 -18.28 10.78
CA ASP A 528 21.79 -18.28 9.71
C ASP A 528 22.61 -16.98 9.68
N LYS A 529 23.91 -17.09 9.39
CA LYS A 529 24.82 -15.94 9.44
C LYS A 529 24.72 -15.03 8.21
N GLY A 530 24.36 -15.58 7.05
CA GLY A 530 24.26 -14.85 5.78
C GLY A 530 22.94 -14.08 5.68
N ILE A 531 21.82 -14.76 5.96
CA ILE A 531 20.48 -14.17 5.78
C ILE A 531 19.73 -13.89 7.09
N GLY A 532 20.18 -14.40 8.23
CA GLY A 532 19.37 -14.36 9.46
C GLY A 532 19.04 -12.96 9.98
N ARG A 533 19.88 -11.95 9.69
CA ARG A 533 19.58 -10.52 9.99
C ARG A 533 18.69 -9.85 8.93
N ARG A 534 18.52 -10.48 7.78
CA ARG A 534 17.74 -10.01 6.62
C ARG A 534 16.29 -10.47 6.69
N ILE A 535 16.01 -11.54 7.45
CA ILE A 535 14.63 -11.99 7.73
C ILE A 535 13.91 -10.97 8.61
N VAL A 536 12.71 -10.55 8.20
CA VAL A 536 11.84 -9.62 8.94
C VAL A 536 10.51 -10.32 9.28
N PRO A 537 10.37 -10.92 10.47
CA PRO A 537 9.09 -11.47 10.91
C PRO A 537 8.08 -10.35 11.17
N ILE A 538 6.92 -10.41 10.53
CA ILE A 538 5.82 -9.44 10.65
C ILE A 538 4.60 -10.17 11.21
N VAL A 539 4.04 -9.66 12.31
CA VAL A 539 2.87 -10.26 12.98
C VAL A 539 1.82 -9.19 13.34
N PRO A 540 0.55 -9.36 12.95
CA PRO A 540 -0.55 -8.52 13.37
C PRO A 540 -1.11 -9.03 14.71
N ASP A 541 -0.45 -8.68 15.81
CA ASP A 541 -0.81 -9.09 17.18
C ASP A 541 -0.48 -10.55 17.53
N GLU A 542 -1.25 -11.49 16.99
CA GLU A 542 -1.28 -12.90 17.43
C GLU A 542 0.00 -13.69 17.13
N SER A 543 1.01 -13.57 17.99
CA SER A 543 2.30 -14.24 17.82
C SER A 543 2.34 -15.64 18.46
N ARG A 544 1.54 -15.86 19.53
CA ARG A 544 1.51 -17.10 20.31
C ARG A 544 0.78 -18.22 19.58
N THR A 545 -0.33 -17.89 18.93
CA THR A 545 -1.09 -18.81 18.06
C THR A 545 -0.20 -19.44 16.97
N PHE A 546 0.87 -18.75 16.56
CA PHE A 546 1.81 -19.24 15.56
C PHE A 546 3.13 -19.76 16.14
N GLY A 547 3.33 -19.82 17.46
CA GLY A 547 4.56 -20.35 18.08
C GLY A 547 5.80 -19.46 17.90
N LEU A 548 5.60 -18.16 17.65
CA LEU A 548 6.67 -17.16 17.46
C LEU A 548 7.15 -16.52 18.78
N GLU A 549 6.44 -16.71 19.89
CA GLU A 549 6.76 -16.11 21.19
C GLU A 549 8.16 -16.51 21.72
N SER A 550 8.65 -17.68 21.32
CA SER A 550 10.03 -18.10 21.58
C SER A 550 11.12 -17.19 20.98
N LEU A 551 10.77 -16.35 20.00
CA LEU A 551 11.68 -15.35 19.43
C LEU A 551 11.75 -14.09 20.28
N PHE A 552 10.74 -13.77 21.10
CA PHE A 552 10.68 -12.48 21.81
C PHE A 552 11.89 -12.20 22.70
N PRO A 553 12.39 -13.14 23.53
CA PRO A 553 13.50 -12.83 24.43
C PRO A 553 14.81 -12.52 23.71
N THR A 554 15.02 -13.13 22.54
CA THR A 554 16.31 -13.07 21.83
C THR A 554 16.31 -12.09 20.67
N LYS A 555 15.21 -12.01 19.92
CA LYS A 555 15.06 -11.18 18.73
C LYS A 555 14.32 -9.88 18.99
N LYS A 556 13.46 -9.83 20.03
CA LYS A 556 12.74 -8.65 20.52
C LYS A 556 11.83 -8.00 19.46
N ILE A 557 10.85 -7.24 19.93
CA ILE A 557 9.97 -6.44 19.07
C ILE A 557 10.65 -5.10 18.79
N PHE A 558 10.65 -4.68 17.54
CA PHE A 558 11.16 -3.37 17.16
C PHE A 558 10.22 -2.27 17.66
N ASN A 559 10.79 -1.29 18.37
CA ASN A 559 10.11 -0.06 18.75
C ASN A 559 11.17 1.06 18.77
N THR A 560 10.89 2.20 18.13
CA THR A 560 11.84 3.32 18.03
C THR A 560 12.21 3.93 19.39
N GLN A 561 11.38 3.73 20.41
CA GLN A 561 11.59 4.22 21.78
C GLN A 561 12.06 3.13 22.75
N GLY A 562 12.10 1.86 22.33
CA GLY A 562 12.31 0.71 23.21
C GLY A 562 11.21 0.52 24.26
N GLN A 563 11.44 -0.37 25.22
CA GLN A 563 10.47 -0.67 26.29
C GLN A 563 10.60 0.32 27.46
N ASN A 564 9.59 1.16 27.65
CA ASN A 564 9.56 2.21 28.70
C ASN A 564 8.65 1.88 29.89
N TYR A 565 8.28 0.60 30.06
CA TYR A 565 7.40 0.11 31.12
C TYR A 565 7.81 -1.32 31.53
N THR A 566 7.29 -1.81 32.65
CA THR A 566 7.44 -3.21 33.06
C THR A 566 6.26 -4.03 32.50
N PRO A 567 6.48 -5.03 31.63
CA PRO A 567 5.38 -5.83 31.07
C PRO A 567 4.78 -6.76 32.13
N VAL A 568 3.51 -7.11 31.98
CA VAL A 568 2.78 -8.00 32.91
C VAL A 568 3.42 -9.39 32.98
N ASP A 569 3.99 -9.87 31.88
CA ASP A 569 4.64 -11.16 31.79
C ASP A 569 6.14 -11.12 32.08
N ALA A 570 6.68 -10.04 32.67
CA ALA A 570 8.12 -9.85 32.89
C ALA A 570 8.83 -11.03 33.59
N ASP A 571 8.13 -11.75 34.46
CA ASP A 571 8.65 -12.92 35.20
C ASP A 571 8.56 -14.23 34.41
N MET A 572 7.94 -14.23 33.22
CA MET A 572 7.84 -15.40 32.34
C MET A 572 9.09 -15.55 31.46
N MET A 573 9.49 -16.80 31.20
CA MET A 573 10.64 -17.13 30.35
C MET A 573 10.51 -16.59 28.91
N LEU A 574 9.28 -16.53 28.40
CA LEU A 574 8.94 -16.09 27.04
C LEU A 574 8.36 -14.66 27.03
N SER A 575 8.72 -13.86 28.04
CA SER A 575 8.27 -12.46 28.14
C SER A 575 8.67 -11.64 26.91
N TYR A 576 7.75 -10.81 26.45
CA TYR A 576 8.05 -9.94 25.33
C TYR A 576 8.90 -8.74 25.75
N ARG A 577 9.75 -8.27 24.82
CA ARG A 577 10.65 -7.13 25.02
C ARG A 577 10.66 -6.27 23.79
N GLU A 578 10.55 -4.97 23.98
CA GLU A 578 10.68 -3.98 22.93
C GLU A 578 12.08 -3.35 22.91
N SER A 579 12.62 -3.10 21.73
CA SER A 579 13.97 -2.58 21.56
C SER A 579 14.13 -1.80 20.26
N THR A 580 14.98 -0.77 20.29
CA THR A 580 15.39 -0.03 19.10
C THR A 580 16.21 -0.86 18.11
N SER A 581 16.64 -2.06 18.48
CA SER A 581 17.29 -3.03 17.59
C SER A 581 16.56 -4.37 17.54
N GLY A 582 15.26 -4.37 17.91
CA GLY A 582 14.40 -5.54 17.77
C GLY A 582 14.25 -5.95 16.30
N GLN A 583 14.11 -7.25 16.05
CA GLN A 583 14.00 -7.83 14.71
C GLN A 583 12.55 -8.16 14.33
N LEU A 584 11.67 -8.44 15.31
CA LEU A 584 10.25 -8.68 15.03
C LEU A 584 9.52 -7.37 14.84
N MET A 585 8.71 -7.28 13.80
CA MET A 585 7.83 -6.14 13.55
C MET A 585 6.41 -6.52 13.95
N HIS A 586 5.93 -5.93 15.04
CA HIS A 586 4.61 -6.20 15.59
C HIS A 586 3.70 -4.99 15.33
N THR A 587 2.68 -5.17 14.51
CA THR A 587 1.81 -4.07 14.04
C THR A 587 0.53 -3.90 14.87
N GLY A 588 0.24 -4.83 15.78
CA GLY A 588 -1.04 -4.94 16.47
C GLY A 588 -2.14 -5.46 15.54
N ILE A 589 -3.41 -5.29 15.90
CA ILE A 589 -4.56 -5.72 15.09
C ILE A 589 -4.71 -4.80 13.87
N ASN A 590 -3.84 -5.01 12.87
CA ASN A 590 -3.74 -4.15 11.71
C ASN A 590 -3.11 -4.89 10.52
N GLU A 591 -3.91 -5.72 9.84
CA GLU A 591 -3.46 -6.44 8.65
C GLU A 591 -3.08 -5.49 7.52
N ALA A 592 -3.83 -4.40 7.34
CA ALA A 592 -3.52 -3.40 6.31
C ALA A 592 -2.13 -2.78 6.52
N GLY A 593 -1.81 -2.43 7.76
CA GLY A 593 -0.49 -1.96 8.13
C GLY A 593 0.61 -3.01 7.96
N SER A 594 0.32 -4.28 8.29
CA SER A 594 1.25 -5.39 8.06
C SER A 594 1.57 -5.61 6.59
N VAL A 595 0.60 -5.46 5.68
CA VAL A 595 0.85 -5.57 4.24
C VAL A 595 1.65 -4.39 3.72
N SER A 596 1.38 -3.16 4.17
CA SER A 596 2.24 -2.01 3.85
C SER A 596 3.68 -2.21 4.32
N LEU A 597 3.88 -2.77 5.52
CA LEU A 597 5.23 -3.12 5.99
C LEU A 597 5.87 -4.25 5.18
N PHE A 598 5.10 -5.29 4.84
CA PHE A 598 5.56 -6.39 4.01
C PHE A 598 6.03 -5.90 2.65
N GLN A 599 5.25 -5.02 2.01
CA GLN A 599 5.57 -4.36 0.76
C GLN A 599 6.90 -3.58 0.86
N VAL A 600 7.03 -2.69 1.85
CA VAL A 600 8.23 -1.87 2.09
C VAL A 600 9.48 -2.73 2.34
N ALA A 601 9.36 -3.73 3.23
CA ALA A 601 10.49 -4.60 3.54
C ALA A 601 10.89 -5.45 2.31
N GLY A 602 9.92 -5.94 1.54
CA GLY A 602 10.18 -6.77 0.36
C GLY A 602 10.64 -6.00 -0.87
N THR A 603 10.63 -4.67 -0.85
CA THR A 603 11.18 -3.80 -1.91
C THR A 603 12.47 -3.08 -1.49
N SER A 604 12.93 -3.29 -0.25
CA SER A 604 14.18 -2.73 0.30
C SER A 604 15.42 -3.00 -0.58
N TYR A 605 15.42 -4.11 -1.34
CA TYR A 605 16.49 -4.44 -2.28
C TYR A 605 16.69 -3.36 -3.35
N ALA A 606 15.63 -2.65 -3.74
CA ALA A 606 15.66 -1.56 -4.71
C ALA A 606 15.60 -0.18 -4.02
N THR A 607 14.73 -0.02 -3.04
CA THR A 607 14.53 1.25 -2.33
C THR A 607 15.78 1.67 -1.57
N HIS A 608 16.40 0.73 -0.85
CA HIS A 608 17.59 0.96 -0.03
C HIS A 608 18.85 0.32 -0.60
N GLY A 609 18.77 -0.51 -1.66
CA GLY A 609 19.90 -1.31 -2.10
C GLY A 609 20.26 -2.45 -1.12
N GLU A 610 19.35 -2.77 -0.20
CA GLU A 610 19.56 -3.73 0.88
C GLU A 610 18.47 -4.80 0.81
N PRO A 611 18.79 -6.01 0.32
CA PRO A 611 17.85 -7.13 0.35
C PRO A 611 17.33 -7.36 1.76
N MET A 612 16.01 -7.45 1.91
CA MET A 612 15.34 -7.85 3.14
C MET A 612 14.25 -8.86 2.77
N ILE A 613 13.99 -9.81 3.66
CA ILE A 613 13.12 -10.96 3.41
C ILE A 613 11.98 -10.92 4.43
N PRO A 614 10.86 -10.24 4.10
CA PRO A 614 9.73 -10.20 5.01
C PRO A 614 9.01 -11.54 5.06
N VAL A 615 8.57 -11.91 6.26
CA VAL A 615 7.76 -13.09 6.56
C VAL A 615 6.54 -12.61 7.32
N TYR A 616 5.44 -12.39 6.59
CA TYR A 616 4.17 -11.94 7.16
C TYR A 616 3.28 -13.14 7.47
N ILE A 617 3.04 -13.42 8.75
CA ILE A 617 2.21 -14.54 9.22
C ILE A 617 0.97 -14.04 9.95
N PHE A 618 -0.20 -14.56 9.57
CA PHE A 618 -1.51 -14.06 10.00
C PHE A 618 -2.60 -15.14 9.79
N TYR A 619 -3.78 -14.93 10.34
CA TYR A 619 -4.96 -15.75 10.03
C TYR A 619 -5.32 -15.63 8.54
N SER A 620 -5.16 -16.69 7.75
CA SER A 620 -5.34 -16.72 6.28
C SER A 620 -6.53 -15.92 5.74
N MET A 621 -7.68 -15.98 6.40
CA MET A 621 -8.90 -15.23 6.08
C MET A 621 -8.68 -13.71 5.97
N PHE A 622 -7.81 -13.13 6.80
CA PHE A 622 -7.56 -11.69 6.86
C PHE A 622 -6.38 -11.25 5.98
N GLY A 623 -5.97 -12.10 5.03
CA GLY A 623 -5.02 -11.74 3.98
C GLY A 623 -5.73 -11.14 2.77
N PHE A 624 -5.75 -11.89 1.68
CA PHE A 624 -6.28 -11.41 0.39
C PHE A 624 -7.73 -10.91 0.44
N GLN A 625 -8.59 -11.47 1.29
CA GLN A 625 -9.96 -10.97 1.44
C GLN A 625 -10.01 -9.57 2.08
N ARG A 626 -9.11 -9.28 3.03
CA ARG A 626 -9.11 -8.00 3.76
C ARG A 626 -8.25 -6.93 3.10
N THR A 627 -7.12 -7.32 2.50
CA THR A 627 -6.06 -6.41 2.03
C THR A 627 -5.64 -6.70 0.59
N GLY A 628 -6.55 -7.23 -0.24
CA GLY A 628 -6.25 -7.67 -1.61
C GLY A 628 -5.62 -6.58 -2.50
N ASP A 629 -6.11 -5.35 -2.43
CA ASP A 629 -5.58 -4.23 -3.21
C ASP A 629 -4.14 -3.84 -2.81
N GLN A 630 -3.79 -4.00 -1.53
CA GLN A 630 -2.42 -3.78 -1.07
C GLN A 630 -1.46 -4.87 -1.57
N PHE A 631 -1.90 -6.13 -1.64
CA PHE A 631 -1.08 -7.17 -2.28
C PHE A 631 -0.95 -6.95 -3.79
N TRP A 632 -1.94 -6.33 -4.44
CA TRP A 632 -1.83 -5.90 -5.83
C TRP A 632 -0.77 -4.79 -5.98
N ALA A 633 -0.81 -3.77 -5.13
CA ALA A 633 0.20 -2.70 -5.08
C ALA A 633 1.62 -3.25 -4.80
N ALA A 634 1.76 -4.19 -3.86
CA ALA A 634 3.03 -4.89 -3.61
C ALA A 634 3.52 -5.66 -4.86
N GLY A 635 2.60 -6.30 -5.58
CA GLY A 635 2.88 -6.91 -6.88
C GLY A 635 3.41 -5.91 -7.90
N ASP A 636 2.77 -4.74 -8.04
CA ASP A 636 3.21 -3.66 -8.94
C ASP A 636 4.57 -3.06 -8.52
N GLN A 637 4.86 -3.01 -7.22
CA GLN A 637 6.14 -2.54 -6.70
C GLN A 637 7.27 -3.58 -6.74
N LEU A 638 7.01 -4.77 -7.30
CA LEU A 638 7.99 -5.86 -7.44
C LEU A 638 8.47 -6.40 -6.08
N THR A 639 7.58 -6.49 -5.10
CA THR A 639 7.86 -7.02 -3.76
C THR A 639 8.30 -8.48 -3.81
N ARG A 640 9.33 -8.82 -3.01
CA ARG A 640 9.82 -10.19 -2.78
C ARG A 640 9.64 -10.55 -1.31
N GLY A 641 8.98 -11.67 -1.01
CA GLY A 641 8.72 -12.05 0.39
C GLY A 641 7.72 -13.19 0.58
N PHE A 642 7.60 -13.66 1.82
CA PHE A 642 6.70 -14.73 2.22
C PHE A 642 5.42 -14.19 2.89
N ILE A 643 4.28 -14.57 2.33
CA ILE A 643 2.94 -14.37 2.87
C ILE A 643 2.50 -15.72 3.44
N ILE A 644 2.27 -15.81 4.75
CA ILE A 644 1.98 -17.07 5.43
C ILE A 644 0.56 -16.99 5.98
N GLY A 645 -0.39 -17.58 5.25
CA GLY A 645 -1.77 -17.73 5.68
C GLY A 645 -1.87 -18.89 6.68
N ALA A 646 -1.64 -18.59 7.95
CA ALA A 646 -1.75 -19.56 9.02
C ALA A 646 -3.21 -19.85 9.37
N THR A 647 -3.43 -20.94 10.11
CA THR A 647 -4.76 -21.42 10.50
C THR A 647 -5.72 -21.54 9.30
N ALA A 648 -5.17 -21.90 8.13
CA ALA A 648 -5.89 -22.02 6.88
C ALA A 648 -6.88 -23.18 6.87
N GLY A 649 -7.77 -23.18 5.87
CA GLY A 649 -8.71 -24.26 5.60
C GLY A 649 -10.08 -24.05 6.25
N ARG A 650 -11.15 -24.30 5.48
CA ARG A 650 -12.52 -24.11 5.91
C ARG A 650 -12.82 -24.94 7.16
N THR A 651 -12.39 -26.20 7.18
CA THR A 651 -12.75 -27.16 8.23
C THR A 651 -11.65 -27.39 9.27
N THR A 652 -10.57 -26.63 9.21
CA THR A 652 -9.43 -26.79 10.12
C THR A 652 -9.52 -25.86 11.32
N LEU A 653 -9.97 -24.62 11.11
CA LEU A 653 -10.22 -23.61 12.16
C LEU A 653 -11.72 -23.51 12.48
N THR A 654 -12.37 -24.65 12.74
CA THR A 654 -13.84 -24.70 12.85
C THR A 654 -14.39 -23.97 14.06
N GLY A 655 -13.73 -24.01 15.22
CA GLY A 655 -14.23 -23.38 16.45
C GLY A 655 -14.53 -21.88 16.30
N GLU A 656 -13.71 -21.17 15.51
CA GLU A 656 -13.82 -19.72 15.27
C GLU A 656 -15.00 -19.31 14.37
N GLY A 657 -15.53 -20.25 13.57
CA GLY A 657 -16.75 -20.04 12.80
C GLY A 657 -16.63 -19.12 11.57
N THR A 658 -17.78 -18.56 11.18
CA THR A 658 -18.07 -17.98 9.85
C THR A 658 -17.02 -17.02 9.29
N GLN A 659 -16.46 -16.14 10.13
CA GLN A 659 -15.55 -15.08 9.68
C GLN A 659 -14.06 -15.46 9.76
N HIS A 660 -13.72 -16.70 10.13
CA HIS A 660 -12.34 -17.16 10.28
C HIS A 660 -12.03 -18.41 9.44
N MET A 661 -13.02 -19.26 9.22
CA MET A 661 -12.89 -20.50 8.44
C MET A 661 -12.63 -20.18 6.96
N ASP A 662 -11.36 -20.17 6.55
CA ASP A 662 -10.94 -19.80 5.20
C ASP A 662 -10.95 -20.99 4.23
N GLY A 663 -11.94 -21.01 3.34
CA GLY A 663 -12.01 -21.94 2.22
C GLY A 663 -11.92 -21.27 0.85
N HIS A 664 -11.32 -20.07 0.71
CA HIS A 664 -11.30 -19.37 -0.59
C HIS A 664 -10.13 -18.42 -0.84
N SER A 665 -9.25 -18.15 0.13
CA SER A 665 -8.11 -17.24 -0.09
C SER A 665 -7.20 -17.61 -1.27
N PRO A 666 -6.95 -18.90 -1.63
CA PRO A 666 -6.13 -19.20 -2.80
C PRO A 666 -6.84 -18.87 -4.13
N ILE A 667 -8.18 -18.75 -4.13
CA ILE A 667 -8.95 -18.29 -5.30
C ILE A 667 -8.68 -16.80 -5.53
N ILE A 668 -8.72 -16.02 -4.45
CA ILE A 668 -8.45 -14.58 -4.52
C ILE A 668 -6.98 -14.35 -4.91
N SER A 669 -6.03 -15.07 -4.29
CA SER A 669 -4.61 -14.92 -4.59
C SER A 669 -4.26 -15.30 -6.04
N ALA A 670 -4.99 -16.25 -6.64
CA ALA A 670 -4.78 -16.66 -8.03
C ALA A 670 -4.90 -15.51 -9.03
N THR A 671 -5.68 -14.48 -8.70
CA THR A 671 -5.89 -13.30 -9.55
C THR A 671 -4.66 -12.39 -9.67
N ASN A 672 -3.68 -12.53 -8.78
CA ASN A 672 -2.45 -11.74 -8.78
C ASN A 672 -1.28 -12.60 -9.29
N GLU A 673 -0.81 -12.33 -10.52
CA GLU A 673 0.31 -13.06 -11.15
C GLU A 673 1.66 -12.84 -10.46
N ALA A 674 1.79 -11.83 -9.59
CA ALA A 674 2.96 -11.66 -8.76
C ALA A 674 2.95 -12.56 -7.50
N VAL A 675 1.92 -13.37 -7.27
CA VAL A 675 1.81 -14.26 -6.11
C VAL A 675 1.90 -15.72 -6.54
N ILE A 676 2.89 -16.46 -6.06
CA ILE A 676 3.00 -17.91 -6.23
C ILE A 676 2.40 -18.58 -4.99
N SER A 677 1.28 -19.26 -5.18
CA SER A 677 0.51 -19.83 -4.06
C SER A 677 0.83 -21.31 -3.90
N TYR A 678 1.09 -21.76 -2.68
CA TYR A 678 1.24 -23.16 -2.31
C TYR A 678 0.35 -23.50 -1.12
N ASP A 679 -0.18 -24.72 -1.15
CA ASP A 679 -0.95 -25.34 -0.07
C ASP A 679 -0.29 -26.67 0.37
N PRO A 680 0.91 -26.60 0.99
CA PRO A 680 1.67 -27.78 1.35
C PRO A 680 1.02 -28.55 2.50
N ALA A 681 1.06 -29.88 2.41
CA ALA A 681 0.61 -30.78 3.46
C ALA A 681 1.73 -31.11 4.44
N TYR A 682 2.91 -31.43 3.90
CA TYR A 682 3.99 -32.04 4.66
C TYR A 682 5.19 -31.11 4.89
N ALA A 683 5.88 -31.30 6.02
CA ALA A 683 7.06 -30.53 6.40
C ALA A 683 8.18 -30.58 5.35
N TYR A 684 8.37 -31.71 4.66
CA TYR A 684 9.37 -31.82 3.60
C TYR A 684 8.98 -31.03 2.33
N GLU A 685 7.69 -30.74 2.10
CA GLU A 685 7.29 -29.90 0.97
C GLU A 685 7.65 -28.43 1.27
N ILE A 686 7.37 -27.98 2.51
CA ILE A 686 7.70 -26.63 2.99
C ILE A 686 9.19 -26.32 2.84
N ARG A 687 10.09 -27.25 3.20
CA ARG A 687 11.54 -26.99 3.07
C ARG A 687 11.98 -26.74 1.63
N HIS A 688 11.41 -27.43 0.64
CA HIS A 688 11.78 -27.28 -0.77
C HIS A 688 11.20 -25.98 -1.33
N ILE A 689 9.94 -25.67 -0.99
CA ILE A 689 9.28 -24.42 -1.42
C ILE A 689 10.01 -23.20 -0.85
N VAL A 690 10.35 -23.20 0.43
CA VAL A 690 11.06 -22.07 1.07
C VAL A 690 12.47 -21.91 0.52
N ARG A 691 13.18 -23.03 0.28
CA ARG A 691 14.49 -23.01 -0.36
C ARG A 691 14.41 -22.42 -1.78
N ASP A 692 13.48 -22.89 -2.59
CA ASP A 692 13.28 -22.41 -3.96
C ASP A 692 13.00 -20.91 -4.01
N ALA A 693 12.16 -20.39 -3.12
CA ALA A 693 11.86 -18.96 -3.06
C ALA A 693 13.11 -18.12 -2.78
N LEU A 694 13.93 -18.52 -1.80
CA LEU A 694 15.18 -17.84 -1.44
C LEU A 694 16.19 -17.88 -2.59
N GLU A 695 16.36 -19.04 -3.23
CA GLU A 695 17.21 -19.22 -4.41
C GLU A 695 16.71 -18.39 -5.60
N ARG A 696 15.39 -18.32 -5.81
CA ARG A 696 14.78 -17.53 -6.87
C ARG A 696 15.02 -16.04 -6.71
N TRP A 697 14.92 -15.50 -5.49
CA TRP A 697 15.08 -14.07 -5.24
C TRP A 697 16.54 -13.62 -5.23
N TYR A 698 17.38 -14.35 -4.49
CA TYR A 698 18.71 -13.87 -4.10
C TYR A 698 19.81 -14.91 -4.32
N GLY A 699 19.50 -16.03 -4.98
CA GLY A 699 20.52 -16.97 -5.47
C GLY A 699 21.06 -16.58 -6.85
N PRO A 700 21.90 -17.45 -7.44
CA PRO A 700 22.41 -17.27 -8.79
C PRO A 700 21.28 -17.14 -9.82
N ASP A 701 21.55 -16.40 -10.90
CA ASP A 701 20.52 -16.17 -11.91
C ASP A 701 20.02 -17.45 -12.57
N SER A 702 18.74 -17.76 -12.35
CA SER A 702 18.06 -18.92 -12.91
C SER A 702 17.26 -18.60 -14.17
N GLY A 703 17.20 -17.32 -14.58
CA GLY A 703 16.33 -16.85 -15.68
C GLY A 703 14.84 -16.85 -15.33
N ARG A 704 14.47 -17.23 -14.10
CA ARG A 704 13.09 -17.15 -13.59
C ARG A 704 12.80 -15.74 -13.09
N ASN A 705 11.56 -15.28 -13.28
CA ASN A 705 11.11 -13.99 -12.76
C ASN A 705 11.27 -13.93 -11.23
N ARG A 706 12.15 -13.07 -10.72
CA ARG A 706 12.42 -12.91 -9.28
C ARG A 706 11.39 -12.03 -8.59
N ASP A 707 10.61 -11.25 -9.32
CA ASP A 707 9.71 -10.23 -8.75
C ASP A 707 8.33 -10.81 -8.47
N VAL A 708 8.32 -11.79 -7.55
CA VAL A 708 7.16 -12.54 -7.09
C VAL A 708 7.19 -12.70 -5.57
N MET A 709 6.01 -12.81 -4.98
CA MET A 709 5.76 -13.10 -3.57
C MET A 709 5.30 -14.56 -3.44
N TYR A 710 5.69 -15.25 -2.38
CA TYR A 710 5.25 -16.63 -2.13
C TYR A 710 4.17 -16.62 -1.06
N TYR A 711 2.98 -17.13 -1.40
CA TYR A 711 1.87 -17.34 -0.47
C TYR A 711 1.78 -18.81 -0.07
N LEU A 712 1.97 -19.11 1.22
CA LEU A 712 1.85 -20.47 1.75
C LEU A 712 0.70 -20.52 2.75
N THR A 713 -0.24 -21.43 2.54
CA THR A 713 -1.25 -21.78 3.55
C THR A 713 -0.69 -22.84 4.49
N VAL A 714 -0.79 -22.59 5.79
CA VAL A 714 -0.33 -23.50 6.84
C VAL A 714 -1.40 -23.67 7.91
N TYR A 715 -1.42 -24.85 8.54
CA TYR A 715 -2.54 -25.35 9.30
C TYR A 715 -2.19 -25.50 10.78
N ASN A 716 -3.18 -25.30 11.66
CA ASN A 716 -3.06 -25.51 13.10
C ASN A 716 -3.44 -26.93 13.54
N GLU A 717 -3.90 -27.79 12.63
CA GLU A 717 -4.16 -29.20 12.91
C GLU A 717 -2.84 -29.98 13.00
N PRO A 718 -2.53 -30.61 14.14
CA PRO A 718 -1.43 -31.55 14.21
C PRO A 718 -1.76 -32.79 13.38
N ILE A 719 -0.83 -33.15 12.50
CA ILE A 719 -0.86 -34.39 11.72
C ILE A 719 0.48 -35.12 11.87
N HIS A 720 0.51 -36.42 11.54
CA HIS A 720 1.78 -37.10 11.37
C HIS A 720 2.55 -36.53 10.16
N GLN A 721 3.74 -35.99 10.41
CA GLN A 721 4.64 -35.50 9.36
C GLN A 721 5.59 -36.63 8.96
N PRO A 722 5.42 -37.25 7.77
CA PRO A 722 6.28 -38.34 7.35
C PRO A 722 7.70 -37.84 7.07
N ALA A 723 8.68 -38.76 7.14
CA ALA A 723 10.01 -38.48 6.64
C ALA A 723 9.97 -38.28 5.12
N GLU A 724 10.85 -37.42 4.61
CA GLU A 724 11.02 -37.24 3.16
C GLU A 724 11.36 -38.58 2.49
N PRO A 725 10.57 -39.03 1.50
CA PRO A 725 10.86 -40.25 0.77
C PRO A 725 12.21 -40.16 0.03
N ASP A 726 12.92 -41.29 -0.06
CA ASP A 726 14.12 -41.38 -0.90
C ASP A 726 13.75 -41.11 -2.36
N GLY A 727 14.43 -40.14 -2.97
CA GLY A 727 14.17 -39.75 -4.36
C GLY A 727 12.84 -39.01 -4.57
N VAL A 728 12.34 -38.28 -3.55
CA VAL A 728 11.15 -37.42 -3.67
C VAL A 728 11.23 -36.53 -4.92
N ASP A 729 10.11 -36.39 -5.62
CA ASP A 729 10.00 -35.55 -6.81
C ASP A 729 9.96 -34.07 -6.44
N VAL A 730 11.14 -33.49 -6.18
CA VAL A 730 11.30 -32.07 -5.82
C VAL A 730 10.77 -31.16 -6.93
N GLU A 731 10.95 -31.52 -8.20
CA GLU A 731 10.37 -30.77 -9.31
C GLU A 731 8.84 -30.77 -9.23
N GLY A 732 8.23 -31.92 -8.96
CA GLY A 732 6.79 -32.06 -8.72
C GLY A 732 6.28 -31.17 -7.58
N ILE A 733 6.98 -31.15 -6.45
CA ILE A 733 6.64 -30.28 -5.31
C ILE A 733 6.62 -28.80 -5.74
N LEU A 734 7.61 -28.35 -6.51
CA LEU A 734 7.74 -26.97 -6.95
C LEU A 734 6.81 -26.61 -8.14
N ARG A 735 6.48 -27.59 -8.98
CA ARG A 735 5.55 -27.40 -10.11
C ARG A 735 4.08 -27.48 -9.70
N GLY A 736 3.79 -28.06 -8.53
CA GLY A 736 2.47 -28.05 -7.91
C GLY A 736 1.83 -29.43 -7.69
N ILE A 737 2.46 -30.53 -8.10
CA ILE A 737 1.93 -31.89 -7.88
C ILE A 737 3.02 -32.96 -7.88
N HIS A 738 2.97 -33.89 -6.90
CA HIS A 738 3.79 -35.10 -6.89
C HIS A 738 3.05 -36.30 -6.31
N ARG A 739 3.44 -37.52 -6.72
CA ARG A 739 2.82 -38.77 -6.25
C ARG A 739 3.42 -39.18 -4.91
N ILE A 740 2.57 -39.41 -3.91
CA ILE A 740 2.99 -39.79 -2.55
C ILE A 740 2.84 -41.29 -2.28
N SER A 741 1.83 -41.94 -2.85
CA SER A 741 1.70 -43.41 -2.81
C SER A 741 1.24 -43.98 -4.15
N THR A 742 1.77 -45.14 -4.51
CA THR A 742 1.28 -45.93 -5.65
C THR A 742 0.05 -46.76 -5.26
N ALA A 743 -0.73 -47.13 -6.28
CA ALA A 743 -1.80 -48.11 -6.12
C ALA A 743 -1.20 -49.44 -5.63
N PRO A 744 -1.76 -50.07 -4.57
CA PRO A 744 -1.35 -51.41 -4.16
C PRO A 744 -1.47 -52.42 -5.31
N ASP A 745 -0.67 -53.48 -5.28
CA ASP A 745 -0.79 -54.59 -6.23
C ASP A 745 -2.15 -55.30 -6.07
N GLY A 746 -2.79 -55.67 -7.17
CA GLY A 746 -4.05 -56.42 -7.16
C GLY A 746 -4.84 -56.31 -8.47
N GLU A 747 -5.94 -57.05 -8.58
CA GLU A 747 -6.81 -57.10 -9.79
C GLU A 747 -7.97 -56.10 -9.78
N GLY A 748 -8.18 -55.42 -8.64
CA GLY A 748 -9.28 -54.47 -8.47
C GLY A 748 -9.16 -53.20 -9.35
N PRO A 749 -10.28 -52.50 -9.58
CA PRO A 749 -10.25 -51.26 -10.34
C PRO A 749 -9.39 -50.21 -9.65
N GLU A 750 -8.73 -49.38 -10.44
CA GLU A 750 -7.82 -48.33 -9.96
C GLU A 750 -8.48 -46.95 -10.07
N VAL A 751 -8.18 -46.07 -9.11
CA VAL A 751 -8.54 -44.65 -9.08
C VAL A 751 -7.33 -43.79 -8.70
N GLN A 752 -7.38 -42.50 -9.02
CA GLN A 752 -6.37 -41.51 -8.64
C GLN A 752 -6.98 -40.51 -7.65
N LEU A 753 -6.39 -40.36 -6.47
CA LEU A 753 -6.84 -39.44 -5.43
C LEU A 753 -5.87 -38.25 -5.31
N LEU A 754 -6.39 -37.03 -5.35
CA LEU A 754 -5.61 -35.80 -5.32
C LEU A 754 -6.07 -34.93 -4.16
N ALA A 755 -5.15 -34.37 -3.40
CA ALA A 755 -5.48 -33.41 -2.36
C ALA A 755 -4.33 -32.46 -2.08
N SER A 756 -4.64 -31.34 -1.43
CA SER A 756 -3.66 -30.36 -0.94
C SER A 756 -3.82 -30.16 0.57
N GLY A 757 -2.79 -29.59 1.21
CA GLY A 757 -2.82 -29.23 2.63
C GLY A 757 -3.26 -30.36 3.56
N VAL A 758 -4.10 -30.03 4.54
CA VAL A 758 -4.71 -31.00 5.48
C VAL A 758 -5.56 -32.08 4.81
N GLY A 759 -5.92 -31.93 3.54
CA GLY A 759 -6.66 -32.93 2.77
C GLY A 759 -5.83 -34.17 2.42
N VAL A 760 -4.50 -34.05 2.40
CA VAL A 760 -3.61 -35.14 1.97
C VAL A 760 -3.70 -36.38 2.87
N PRO A 761 -3.70 -36.27 4.22
CA PRO A 761 -4.00 -37.40 5.09
C PRO A 761 -5.36 -38.06 4.83
N TRP A 762 -6.38 -37.31 4.38
CA TRP A 762 -7.72 -37.85 4.15
C TRP A 762 -7.74 -38.78 2.93
N ILE A 763 -6.98 -38.46 1.88
CA ILE A 763 -6.89 -39.33 0.69
C ILE A 763 -6.03 -40.57 0.94
N GLU A 764 -5.05 -40.52 1.84
CA GLU A 764 -4.32 -41.73 2.29
C GLU A 764 -5.21 -42.68 3.09
N GLU A 765 -6.06 -42.13 3.97
CA GLU A 765 -7.05 -42.93 4.68
C GLU A 765 -8.13 -43.48 3.72
N ALA A 766 -8.60 -42.67 2.77
CA ALA A 766 -9.53 -43.12 1.74
C ALA A 766 -8.92 -44.24 0.87
N ARG A 767 -7.64 -44.14 0.51
CA ARG A 767 -6.89 -45.19 -0.20
C ARG A 767 -6.88 -46.50 0.59
N ARG A 768 -6.64 -46.44 1.90
CA ARG A 768 -6.67 -47.62 2.78
C ARG A 768 -8.07 -48.25 2.81
N ILE A 769 -9.10 -47.43 3.02
CA ILE A 769 -10.51 -47.88 3.05
C ILE A 769 -10.93 -48.49 1.71
N LEU A 770 -10.59 -47.87 0.58
CA LEU A 770 -10.88 -48.39 -0.76
C LEU A 770 -10.28 -49.78 -0.97
N ALA A 771 -9.03 -49.98 -0.57
CA ALA A 771 -8.34 -51.25 -0.73
C ALA A 771 -8.92 -52.34 0.19
N GLU A 772 -9.14 -52.02 1.46
CA GLU A 772 -9.59 -52.99 2.47
C GLU A 772 -11.07 -53.34 2.38
N ASP A 773 -11.95 -52.34 2.20
CA ASP A 773 -13.40 -52.52 2.26
C ASP A 773 -14.03 -52.81 0.90
N TRP A 774 -13.41 -52.33 -0.20
CA TRP A 774 -14.05 -52.32 -1.52
C TRP A 774 -13.23 -53.00 -2.62
N GLY A 775 -12.01 -53.46 -2.33
CA GLY A 775 -11.12 -54.03 -3.32
C GLY A 775 -10.75 -53.04 -4.44
N VAL A 776 -10.84 -51.74 -4.19
CA VAL A 776 -10.47 -50.67 -5.12
C VAL A 776 -9.07 -50.20 -4.79
N ARG A 777 -8.20 -50.14 -5.80
CA ARG A 777 -6.81 -49.73 -5.65
C ARG A 777 -6.72 -48.23 -5.92
N ALA A 778 -5.95 -47.50 -5.11
CA ALA A 778 -5.82 -46.06 -5.27
C ALA A 778 -4.37 -45.61 -5.19
N ALA A 779 -3.95 -44.78 -6.15
CA ALA A 779 -2.74 -43.97 -6.04
C ALA A 779 -3.11 -42.57 -5.54
N THR A 780 -2.21 -41.95 -4.77
CA THR A 780 -2.45 -40.67 -4.10
C THR A 780 -1.41 -39.65 -4.51
N TRP A 781 -1.87 -38.42 -4.71
CA TRP A 781 -1.07 -37.29 -5.18
C TRP A 781 -1.23 -36.10 -4.24
N SER A 782 -0.11 -35.56 -3.78
CA SER A 782 -0.07 -34.27 -3.08
C SER A 782 0.00 -33.17 -4.12
N VAL A 783 -1.00 -32.30 -4.12
CA VAL A 783 -1.11 -31.12 -4.98
C VAL A 783 -0.66 -29.91 -4.17
N THR A 784 0.64 -29.62 -4.22
CA THR A 784 1.22 -28.49 -3.49
C THR A 784 0.79 -27.14 -4.04
N SER A 785 0.33 -27.05 -5.30
CA SER A 785 -0.23 -25.80 -5.86
C SER A 785 -1.19 -26.04 -7.02
N TRP A 786 -2.49 -25.81 -6.80
CA TRP A 786 -3.50 -25.79 -7.86
C TRP A 786 -3.30 -24.62 -8.85
N ASN A 787 -2.96 -23.45 -8.30
CA ASN A 787 -2.82 -22.20 -9.06
C ASN A 787 -1.67 -22.28 -10.08
N GLU A 788 -0.51 -22.80 -9.69
CA GLU A 788 0.66 -22.88 -10.57
C GLU A 788 0.47 -23.93 -11.68
N LEU A 789 -0.22 -25.03 -11.39
CA LEU A 789 -0.60 -26.01 -12.42
C LEU A 789 -1.51 -25.38 -13.48
N ARG A 790 -2.51 -24.61 -13.05
CA ARG A 790 -3.40 -23.89 -13.98
C ARG A 790 -2.63 -22.86 -14.81
N ARG A 791 -1.76 -22.05 -14.19
CA ARG A 791 -0.98 -21.02 -14.89
C ARG A 791 -0.07 -21.65 -15.94
N GLN A 792 0.67 -22.69 -15.57
CA GLN A 792 1.54 -23.41 -16.50
C GLN A 792 0.74 -24.01 -17.67
N ALA A 793 -0.46 -24.54 -17.41
CA ALA A 793 -1.30 -25.09 -18.46
C ALA A 793 -1.80 -24.01 -19.43
N LEU A 794 -2.22 -22.84 -18.93
CA LEU A 794 -2.61 -21.70 -19.77
C LEU A 794 -1.46 -21.13 -20.59
N GLU A 795 -0.24 -21.10 -20.04
CA GLU A 795 0.97 -20.73 -20.80
C GLU A 795 1.19 -21.68 -21.97
N VAL A 796 1.06 -22.98 -21.74
CA VAL A 796 1.13 -24.01 -22.80
C VAL A 796 0.02 -23.83 -23.83
N GLU A 797 -1.23 -23.57 -23.41
CA GLU A 797 -2.33 -23.33 -24.34
C GLU A 797 -2.10 -22.10 -25.21
N LYS A 798 -1.63 -20.99 -24.61
CA LYS A 798 -1.28 -19.79 -25.35
C LYS A 798 -0.16 -20.05 -26.35
N ALA A 799 0.88 -20.79 -25.97
CA ALA A 799 1.97 -21.17 -26.86
C ALA A 799 1.46 -22.02 -28.04
N ASN A 800 0.62 -23.01 -27.77
CA ASN A 800 -0.01 -23.85 -28.81
C ASN A 800 -0.95 -23.05 -29.72
N PHE A 801 -1.69 -22.08 -29.17
CA PHE A 801 -2.59 -21.21 -29.93
C PHE A 801 -1.83 -20.29 -30.89
N LEU A 802 -0.71 -19.71 -30.44
CA LEU A 802 0.12 -18.79 -31.23
C LEU A 802 1.01 -19.52 -32.26
N ALA A 803 1.22 -20.84 -32.11
CA ALA A 803 2.04 -21.65 -32.99
C ALA A 803 1.31 -22.93 -33.45
N PRO A 804 0.24 -22.80 -34.27
CA PRO A 804 -0.62 -23.94 -34.64
C PRO A 804 0.10 -25.04 -35.44
N ASP A 805 1.16 -24.69 -36.16
CA ASP A 805 1.97 -25.64 -36.97
C ASP A 805 3.12 -26.28 -36.17
N ALA A 806 3.39 -25.80 -34.94
CA ALA A 806 4.41 -26.40 -34.09
C ALA A 806 3.91 -27.69 -33.43
N GLN A 807 4.84 -28.52 -32.95
CA GLN A 807 4.48 -29.67 -32.13
C GLN A 807 3.76 -29.20 -30.86
N LYS A 808 2.54 -29.69 -30.64
CA LYS A 808 1.74 -29.32 -29.48
C LYS A 808 2.47 -29.68 -28.19
N GLN A 809 2.69 -28.69 -27.36
CA GLN A 809 3.17 -28.87 -26.00
C GLN A 809 2.04 -29.42 -25.13
N VAL A 810 2.39 -30.26 -24.16
CA VAL A 810 1.44 -30.87 -23.22
C VAL A 810 1.60 -30.20 -21.86
N PRO A 811 0.51 -29.74 -21.19
CA PRO A 811 0.59 -29.19 -19.84
C PRO A 811 1.24 -30.16 -18.84
N TYR A 812 1.97 -29.63 -17.86
CA TYR A 812 2.71 -30.42 -16.86
C TYR A 812 1.78 -31.34 -16.07
N VAL A 813 0.63 -30.80 -15.62
CA VAL A 813 -0.39 -31.58 -14.90
C VAL A 813 -0.91 -32.74 -15.74
N THR A 814 -1.13 -32.54 -17.05
CA THR A 814 -1.55 -33.61 -17.96
C THR A 814 -0.46 -34.67 -18.09
N GLN A 815 0.81 -34.27 -18.23
CA GLN A 815 1.92 -35.21 -18.32
C GLN A 815 2.00 -36.11 -17.08
N LYS A 816 1.96 -35.52 -15.89
CA LYS A 816 2.02 -36.25 -14.61
C LYS A 816 0.84 -37.18 -14.41
N LEU A 817 -0.38 -36.69 -14.63
CA LEU A 817 -1.59 -37.47 -14.38
C LEU A 817 -1.84 -38.54 -15.46
N SER A 818 -1.23 -38.43 -16.64
CA SER A 818 -1.28 -39.48 -17.68
C SER A 818 -0.55 -40.76 -17.27
N GLU A 819 0.25 -40.74 -16.20
CA GLU A 819 0.87 -41.93 -15.61
C GLU A 819 -0.13 -42.79 -14.82
N GLY A 820 -1.26 -42.22 -14.39
CA GLY A 820 -2.29 -42.89 -13.60
C GLY A 820 -3.35 -43.57 -14.46
N THR A 821 -4.06 -44.55 -13.88
CA THR A 821 -5.21 -45.20 -14.54
C THR A 821 -6.50 -45.03 -13.74
N GLY A 822 -7.63 -45.01 -14.45
CA GLY A 822 -8.97 -44.84 -13.85
C GLY A 822 -9.42 -43.39 -13.69
N PRO A 823 -10.53 -43.15 -12.98
CA PRO A 823 -11.04 -41.81 -12.73
C PRO A 823 -10.20 -41.06 -11.67
N PHE A 824 -10.24 -39.74 -11.75
CA PHE A 824 -9.51 -38.82 -10.88
C PHE A 824 -10.49 -38.16 -9.90
N ILE A 825 -10.18 -38.21 -8.61
CA ILE A 825 -10.98 -37.62 -7.53
C ILE A 825 -10.09 -36.65 -6.77
N ALA A 826 -10.45 -35.37 -6.76
CA ALA A 826 -9.76 -34.34 -6.02
C ALA A 826 -10.59 -33.81 -4.84
N THR A 827 -9.92 -33.52 -3.73
CA THR A 827 -10.52 -32.87 -2.56
C THR A 827 -9.57 -31.83 -2.00
N SER A 828 -10.10 -30.77 -1.38
CA SER A 828 -9.31 -29.81 -0.61
C SER A 828 -10.14 -29.26 0.55
N ASP A 829 -9.51 -28.53 1.46
CA ASP A 829 -10.21 -27.78 2.52
C ASP A 829 -10.76 -26.43 2.04
N TYR A 830 -10.86 -26.25 0.71
CA TYR A 830 -11.31 -25.04 0.02
C TYR A 830 -12.50 -25.36 -0.88
N ASP A 831 -13.13 -24.31 -1.38
CA ASP A 831 -14.23 -24.35 -2.35
C ASP A 831 -13.87 -25.19 -3.60
N HIS A 832 -14.88 -25.85 -4.22
CA HIS A 832 -14.71 -26.68 -5.43
C HIS A 832 -13.95 -25.96 -6.54
N LEU A 833 -14.05 -24.63 -6.62
CA LEU A 833 -13.31 -23.81 -7.59
C LEU A 833 -11.79 -24.00 -7.52
N ILE A 834 -11.21 -24.40 -6.38
CA ILE A 834 -9.76 -24.65 -6.29
C ILE A 834 -9.35 -25.90 -7.08
N PRO A 835 -9.83 -27.11 -6.78
CA PRO A 835 -9.49 -28.26 -7.59
C PRO A 835 -10.08 -28.17 -9.02
N ASP A 836 -11.25 -27.55 -9.22
CA ASP A 836 -11.86 -27.42 -10.55
C ASP A 836 -11.02 -26.60 -11.54
N GLN A 837 -10.14 -25.73 -11.06
CA GLN A 837 -9.28 -24.89 -11.89
C GLN A 837 -8.42 -25.66 -12.90
N ILE A 838 -8.05 -26.91 -12.61
CA ILE A 838 -7.21 -27.73 -13.50
C ILE A 838 -8.02 -28.70 -14.38
N ARG A 839 -9.35 -28.72 -14.27
CA ARG A 839 -10.25 -29.71 -14.89
C ARG A 839 -10.01 -29.91 -16.39
N ALA A 840 -9.69 -28.85 -17.14
CA ALA A 840 -9.46 -28.92 -18.58
C ALA A 840 -8.24 -29.77 -18.97
N TRP A 841 -7.31 -30.02 -18.04
CA TRP A 841 -6.02 -30.65 -18.28
C TRP A 841 -5.84 -31.97 -17.53
N VAL A 842 -6.82 -32.39 -16.73
CA VAL A 842 -6.85 -33.73 -16.13
C VAL A 842 -7.29 -34.75 -17.19
N PRO A 843 -6.54 -35.84 -17.42
CA PRO A 843 -6.95 -36.85 -18.38
C PRO A 843 -8.16 -37.64 -17.85
N GLY A 844 -9.13 -37.96 -18.72
CA GLY A 844 -10.28 -38.79 -18.35
C GLY A 844 -11.31 -38.09 -17.45
N ASP A 845 -12.04 -38.87 -16.66
CA ASP A 845 -13.11 -38.35 -15.80
C ASP A 845 -12.52 -37.76 -14.52
N TYR A 846 -12.95 -36.54 -14.19
CA TYR A 846 -12.47 -35.79 -13.03
C TYR A 846 -13.62 -35.35 -12.13
N TYR A 847 -13.54 -35.70 -10.86
CA TYR A 847 -14.54 -35.38 -9.83
C TYR A 847 -13.89 -34.58 -8.72
N THR A 848 -14.60 -33.58 -8.22
CA THR A 848 -14.11 -32.67 -7.18
C THR A 848 -15.03 -32.72 -5.96
N LEU A 849 -14.42 -32.51 -4.80
CA LEU A 849 -15.06 -32.27 -3.51
C LEU A 849 -14.47 -30.98 -2.93
N GLY A 850 -15.31 -30.11 -2.38
CA GLY A 850 -14.92 -28.80 -1.89
C GLY A 850 -15.81 -28.27 -0.77
N ALA A 851 -15.27 -27.34 0.01
CA ALA A 851 -15.83 -26.76 1.22
C ALA A 851 -16.57 -25.42 0.95
N ASP A 852 -17.56 -25.48 0.07
CA ASP A 852 -18.27 -24.33 -0.47
C ASP A 852 -19.21 -23.66 0.54
N GLY A 853 -19.35 -22.35 0.44
CA GLY A 853 -20.25 -21.56 1.26
C GLY A 853 -19.62 -21.03 2.56
N PHE A 854 -20.48 -20.59 3.48
CA PHE A 854 -20.08 -19.98 4.74
C PHE A 854 -19.64 -21.04 5.76
N GLY A 855 -18.64 -20.70 6.57
CA GLY A 855 -18.23 -21.48 7.74
C GLY A 855 -19.25 -21.46 8.88
N PHE A 856 -19.07 -22.36 9.85
CA PHE A 856 -19.86 -22.48 11.09
C PHE A 856 -19.03 -23.14 12.20
N SER A 857 -19.35 -22.86 13.47
CA SER A 857 -18.62 -23.43 14.61
C SER A 857 -19.02 -24.87 14.91
N ASP A 858 -18.07 -25.80 14.84
CA ASP A 858 -18.24 -27.21 15.18
C ASP A 858 -16.86 -27.91 15.39
N THR A 859 -16.85 -29.22 15.59
CA THR A 859 -15.66 -30.06 15.51
C THR A 859 -15.17 -30.22 14.06
N ARG A 860 -13.86 -30.43 13.86
CA ARG A 860 -13.27 -30.68 12.54
C ARG A 860 -13.95 -31.82 11.79
N ALA A 861 -14.18 -32.94 12.49
CA ALA A 861 -14.79 -34.13 11.91
C ALA A 861 -16.23 -33.87 11.42
N ALA A 862 -17.04 -33.17 12.22
CA ALA A 862 -18.39 -32.80 11.83
C ALA A 862 -18.41 -31.82 10.65
N ALA A 863 -17.51 -30.82 10.66
CA ALA A 863 -17.39 -29.87 9.56
C ALA A 863 -17.00 -30.54 8.24
N ARG A 864 -16.00 -31.43 8.25
CA ARG A 864 -15.56 -32.17 7.05
C ARG A 864 -16.65 -33.10 6.52
N ARG A 865 -17.42 -33.71 7.41
CA ARG A 865 -18.60 -34.50 7.03
C ARG A 865 -19.71 -33.61 6.46
N HIS A 866 -19.97 -32.44 7.04
CA HIS A 866 -20.97 -31.50 6.53
C HIS A 866 -20.68 -31.06 5.09
N TYR A 867 -19.44 -30.70 4.79
CA TYR A 867 -19.02 -30.32 3.44
C TYR A 867 -18.75 -31.53 2.53
N LEU A 868 -18.85 -32.77 3.04
CA LEU A 868 -18.60 -33.99 2.29
C LEU A 868 -17.18 -34.05 1.67
N ILE A 869 -16.18 -33.60 2.41
CA ILE A 869 -14.76 -33.60 2.00
C ILE A 869 -13.90 -34.58 2.80
N ASP A 870 -14.47 -35.27 3.79
CA ASP A 870 -13.77 -36.24 4.61
C ASP A 870 -13.38 -37.53 3.86
N ALA A 871 -12.57 -38.38 4.48
CA ALA A 871 -12.03 -39.59 3.84
C ALA A 871 -13.13 -40.50 3.29
N GLN A 872 -14.22 -40.72 4.04
CA GLN A 872 -15.33 -41.55 3.58
C GLN A 872 -16.11 -40.91 2.43
N SER A 873 -16.22 -39.58 2.40
CA SER A 873 -16.82 -38.87 1.26
C SER A 873 -15.97 -39.04 0.00
N VAL A 874 -14.64 -38.99 0.11
CA VAL A 874 -13.71 -39.32 -0.99
C VAL A 874 -13.90 -40.76 -1.46
N VAL A 875 -14.00 -41.74 -0.54
CA VAL A 875 -14.29 -43.15 -0.87
C VAL A 875 -15.57 -43.25 -1.69
N VAL A 876 -16.68 -42.68 -1.22
CA VAL A 876 -17.96 -42.77 -1.92
C VAL A 876 -17.92 -42.07 -3.27
N ARG A 877 -17.20 -40.95 -3.40
CA ARG A 877 -17.00 -40.31 -4.70
C ARG A 877 -16.20 -41.18 -5.66
N ALA A 878 -15.15 -41.86 -5.19
CA ALA A 878 -14.37 -42.78 -6.00
C ALA A 878 -15.20 -43.99 -6.46
N LEU A 879 -16.01 -44.56 -5.57
CA LEU A 879 -16.94 -45.63 -5.92
C LEU A 879 -17.99 -45.15 -6.94
N GLN A 880 -18.52 -43.93 -6.77
CA GLN A 880 -19.45 -43.32 -7.72
C GLN A 880 -18.82 -43.21 -9.12
N ALA A 881 -17.59 -42.69 -9.20
CA ALA A 881 -16.88 -42.56 -10.47
C ALA A 881 -16.68 -43.93 -11.17
N LEU A 882 -16.35 -44.97 -10.42
CA LEU A 882 -16.20 -46.32 -10.95
C LEU A 882 -17.53 -46.95 -11.40
N VAL A 883 -18.64 -46.68 -10.68
CA VAL A 883 -19.99 -47.09 -11.09
C VAL A 883 -20.39 -46.40 -12.40
N GLU A 884 -20.12 -45.10 -12.53
CA GLU A 884 -20.41 -44.34 -13.75
C GLU A 884 -19.60 -44.85 -14.97
N GLN A 885 -18.38 -45.36 -14.73
CA GLN A 885 -17.58 -46.07 -15.74
C GLN A 885 -17.99 -47.53 -15.97
N GLY A 886 -19.00 -48.04 -15.27
CA GLY A 886 -19.45 -49.44 -15.36
C GLY A 886 -18.48 -50.46 -14.79
N ARG A 887 -17.54 -50.05 -13.93
CA ARG A 887 -16.52 -50.92 -13.30
C ARG A 887 -16.98 -51.54 -11.98
N LEU A 888 -18.05 -50.99 -11.37
CA LEU A 888 -18.68 -51.50 -10.16
C LEU A 888 -20.21 -51.49 -10.31
N ASP A 889 -20.91 -52.30 -9.52
CA ASP A 889 -22.37 -52.32 -9.48
C ASP A 889 -22.94 -51.12 -8.69
N HIS A 890 -24.05 -50.55 -9.17
CA HIS A 890 -24.67 -49.37 -8.55
C HIS A 890 -25.07 -49.59 -7.07
N SER A 891 -25.36 -50.83 -6.66
CA SER A 891 -25.72 -51.13 -5.27
C SER A 891 -24.61 -50.81 -4.27
N VAL A 892 -23.35 -50.75 -4.71
CA VAL A 892 -22.19 -50.37 -3.89
C VAL A 892 -22.35 -48.95 -3.31
N LEU A 893 -22.96 -48.01 -4.05
CA LEU A 893 -23.12 -46.64 -3.58
C LEU A 893 -24.06 -46.55 -2.38
N ALA A 894 -25.22 -47.21 -2.47
CA ALA A 894 -26.17 -47.26 -1.36
C ALA A 894 -25.57 -47.94 -0.13
N GLN A 895 -24.78 -49.00 -0.34
CA GLN A 895 -24.05 -49.68 0.73
C GLN A 895 -23.02 -48.77 1.39
N ALA A 896 -22.22 -48.03 0.61
CA ALA A 896 -21.19 -47.14 1.14
C ALA A 896 -21.79 -45.94 1.88
N VAL A 897 -22.82 -45.29 1.32
CA VAL A 897 -23.55 -44.19 1.98
C VAL A 897 -24.14 -44.63 3.32
N ALA A 898 -24.74 -45.82 3.38
CA ALA A 898 -25.29 -46.37 4.61
C ALA A 898 -24.20 -46.81 5.61
N ARG A 899 -23.10 -47.44 5.12
CA ARG A 899 -21.98 -47.91 5.96
C ARG A 899 -21.30 -46.76 6.69
N TYR A 900 -21.12 -45.61 6.02
CA TYR A 900 -20.43 -44.45 6.57
C TYR A 900 -21.35 -43.40 7.17
N ASP A 901 -22.67 -43.61 7.13
CA ASP A 901 -23.70 -42.69 7.61
C ASP A 901 -23.45 -41.24 7.13
N LEU A 902 -23.27 -41.11 5.81
CA LEU A 902 -22.77 -39.90 5.14
C LEU A 902 -23.65 -38.65 5.34
N THR A 903 -24.89 -38.82 5.77
CA THR A 903 -25.82 -37.71 6.07
C THR A 903 -25.78 -37.26 7.54
N ASN A 904 -25.08 -38.00 8.41
CA ASN A 904 -24.97 -37.71 9.83
C ASN A 904 -23.61 -37.06 10.13
N VAL A 905 -23.63 -35.77 10.44
CA VAL A 905 -22.42 -35.01 10.79
C VAL A 905 -21.62 -35.63 11.95
N ASN A 906 -22.28 -36.33 12.88
CA ASN A 906 -21.61 -36.97 14.02
C ASN A 906 -20.88 -38.27 13.67
N ALA A 907 -21.07 -38.79 12.45
CA ALA A 907 -20.37 -39.99 11.96
C ALA A 907 -19.04 -39.67 11.27
N GLY A 908 -18.68 -38.39 11.12
CA GLY A 908 -17.37 -37.97 10.60
C GLY A 908 -16.23 -38.41 11.52
N THR A 909 -15.11 -38.85 10.94
CA THR A 909 -13.92 -39.28 11.72
C THR A 909 -12.61 -38.66 11.23
N SER A 910 -12.60 -37.88 10.15
CA SER A 910 -11.37 -37.28 9.63
C SER A 910 -10.94 -36.07 10.45
N GLY A 911 -9.74 -36.17 11.02
CA GLY A 911 -9.09 -35.09 11.77
C GLY A 911 -8.80 -35.42 13.21
N SER A 912 -7.81 -34.72 13.77
CA SER A 912 -7.51 -34.81 15.20
C SER A 912 -8.47 -33.93 16.01
N GLN A 913 -8.77 -34.35 17.24
CA GLN A 913 -9.50 -33.50 18.20
C GLN A 913 -8.69 -32.23 18.43
N GLY A 914 -9.24 -31.07 18.08
CA GLY A 914 -8.60 -29.77 18.25
C GLY A 914 -9.53 -28.80 18.96
N GLY A 915 -9.01 -28.17 20.02
CA GLY A 915 -9.72 -27.17 20.83
C GLY A 915 -8.83 -26.39 21.81
N GLU A 916 -7.50 -26.55 21.75
CA GLU A 916 -6.57 -25.68 22.46
C GLU A 916 -5.93 -24.74 21.44
N SER A 917 -6.53 -23.57 21.27
CA SER A 917 -5.88 -22.36 20.75
C SER A 917 -4.98 -21.77 21.84
#